data_AF-A0A454CAG8-F1
#
_entry.id   AF-A0A454CAG8-F1
#
_cell.length_a   1.000
_cell.length_b   1.000
_cell.length_c   1.000
_cell.angle_alpha   90.00
_cell.angle_beta   90.00
_cell.angle_gamma   90.00
#
_symmetry.space_group_name_H-M   'P 1'
#
loop_
_entity.id
_entity.type
_entity.pdbx_description
1 polymer ?
#
loop_
_entity_poly.entity_id
_entity_poly.type
_entity_poly.pdbx_seq_one_letter_code
_entity_poly.pdbx_strand_id
1 'polypeptide(L)'
;MNNPKEKKPRKIGLFGIIGILFAIIAVITLGYIISDVVKERMSNFQTLNFLERVIRGTANKNDGNYISSWVEDPYNDTINITIRGTNSFLRSLIGNNYFVGDSYSFIVKNGGYIGRSIFQELPVWAGLSGKSYIEALNSCATFNGQVLGNIVASSMPKPSIASKYIIPAFSAFVGLAFIIIIMAMYFGKGRGMLTGGIDTNKSLAQRIYSNKKFSDIAGNEEVKEEVKELVDYLKNPKKYEAAGARIPKGILLGGPPGTGKTLIAKATAGEANVPFFFISASNFVEMFVGLGAKRVRDMFAEARSHAPAIIFIDELDAVGRSRGAGIGGGNDEREQTLNQLLVEMDGIKENSGILIMAATNRTDVLDPALLRPGRFDRTITVGLPDIKEREAILKLHANGKRIASNINFAMVARRTPGFSGAQLENVINEASLLSVRENTGVITIEQIDEAIDRVIAGPAKKSRTISEKENIAVAYHEAGHAVVGIKIKGGNKVQKITIIPRGKAGGYNLMMPDEEKYNRSKSELLAIITSFMGGRVAEAIIYGADNVSTGASDDIAKATNIARKMVTEWGLSDLGPIKYEEDSSNPFLGRDYMKNSSFSSKVGQEIDEQIRKIILTAEKKAHEIITENRQLLELIKDALIIKETIVAEEIEYIEKHMELPPEITNTKKELKNEYSEEDFNELFNEVAGQKQIQEDKYKATLNSELKKHNIEDKSSSNHSEDSNDTKNSDEDSNKEDNQ
;
A
#
# COMPACT_ATOMS: atom_id res chain seq x y z
N MET A 1 -1.96 33.53 -71.93
CA MET A 1 -1.09 32.35 -72.11
C MET A 1 -0.33 32.11 -70.82
N ASN A 2 -0.80 31.21 -69.95
CA ASN A 2 -0.04 30.71 -68.81
C ASN A 2 0.12 29.20 -69.02
N ASN A 3 1.34 28.77 -69.32
CA ASN A 3 1.70 27.36 -69.45
C ASN A 3 1.70 26.71 -68.05
N PRO A 4 1.01 25.58 -67.81
CA PRO A 4 1.14 24.86 -66.56
C PRO A 4 2.49 24.12 -66.57
N LYS A 5 3.32 24.37 -65.55
CA LYS A 5 4.57 23.63 -65.33
C LYS A 5 4.23 22.16 -65.04
N GLU A 6 4.67 21.27 -65.92
CA GLU A 6 4.67 19.82 -65.69
C GLU A 6 5.43 19.48 -64.39
N LYS A 7 4.74 18.84 -63.44
CA LYS A 7 5.39 18.23 -62.27
C LYS A 7 6.10 16.96 -62.71
N LYS A 8 7.44 16.96 -62.65
CA LYS A 8 8.24 15.72 -62.79
C LYS A 8 7.78 14.66 -61.78
N PRO A 9 7.73 13.37 -62.16
CA PRO A 9 7.33 12.29 -61.25
C PRO A 9 8.36 12.18 -60.12
N ARG A 10 7.86 12.19 -58.87
CA ARG A 10 8.69 11.93 -57.68
C ARG A 10 9.25 10.51 -57.79
N LYS A 11 10.56 10.39 -57.99
CA LYS A 11 11.26 9.10 -57.86
C LYS A 11 11.04 8.62 -56.43
N ILE A 12 10.44 7.43 -56.28
CA ILE A 12 10.26 6.78 -54.98
C ILE A 12 11.67 6.52 -54.43
N GLY A 13 12.04 7.22 -53.35
CA GLY A 13 13.32 7.02 -52.69
C GLY A 13 13.42 5.61 -52.11
N LEU A 14 14.65 5.17 -51.79
CA LEU A 14 14.95 3.83 -51.26
C LEU A 14 14.02 3.42 -50.09
N PHE A 15 13.69 4.36 -49.21
CA PHE A 15 12.75 4.16 -48.10
C PHE A 15 11.31 3.89 -48.53
N GLY A 16 10.84 4.49 -49.63
CA GLY A 16 9.52 4.21 -50.18
C GLY A 16 9.42 2.82 -50.81
N ILE A 17 10.51 2.35 -51.43
CA ILE A 17 10.59 0.99 -51.98
C ILE A 17 10.61 -0.05 -50.85
N ILE A 18 11.35 0.20 -49.76
CA ILE A 18 11.37 -0.65 -48.58
C ILE A 18 9.99 -0.70 -47.90
N GLY A 19 9.30 0.43 -47.80
CA GLY A 19 7.94 0.49 -47.25
C GLY A 19 6.93 -0.34 -48.05
N ILE A 20 7.01 -0.29 -49.39
CA ILE A 20 6.16 -1.11 -50.28
C ILE A 20 6.47 -2.60 -50.10
N LEU A 21 7.75 -2.98 -49.95
CA LEU A 21 8.15 -4.36 -49.74
C LEU A 21 7.60 -4.93 -48.42
N PHE A 22 7.68 -4.15 -47.34
CA PHE A 22 7.10 -4.52 -46.04
C PHE A 22 5.59 -4.67 -46.10
N ALA A 23 4.89 -3.78 -46.82
CA ALA A 23 3.44 -3.88 -47.01
C ALA A 23 3.05 -5.16 -47.76
N ILE A 24 3.80 -5.54 -48.79
CA ILE A 24 3.56 -6.79 -49.54
C ILE A 24 3.77 -8.02 -48.64
N ILE A 25 4.84 -8.04 -47.84
CA ILE A 25 5.13 -9.14 -46.91
C ILE A 25 4.03 -9.24 -45.84
N ALA A 26 3.55 -8.10 -45.31
CA ALA A 26 2.46 -8.06 -44.34
C ALA A 26 1.15 -8.61 -44.91
N VAL A 27 0.82 -8.31 -46.17
CA VAL A 27 -0.39 -8.84 -46.82
C VAL A 27 -0.28 -10.35 -47.06
N ILE A 28 0.88 -10.84 -47.51
CA ILE A 28 1.11 -12.28 -47.73
C ILE A 28 1.01 -13.05 -46.42
N THR A 29 1.64 -12.55 -45.35
CA THR A 29 1.59 -13.18 -44.03
C THR A 29 0.18 -13.17 -43.45
N LEU A 30 -0.56 -12.08 -43.60
CA LEU A 30 -1.97 -12.02 -43.21
C LEU A 30 -2.84 -13.01 -43.99
N GLY A 31 -2.58 -13.18 -45.29
CA GLY A 31 -3.24 -14.20 -46.12
C GLY A 31 -2.98 -15.63 -45.64
N TYR A 32 -1.75 -15.94 -45.24
CA TYR A 32 -1.41 -17.24 -44.63
C TYR A 32 -2.16 -17.47 -43.31
N ILE A 33 -2.17 -16.48 -42.42
CA ILE A 33 -2.87 -16.55 -41.13
C ILE A 33 -4.37 -16.78 -41.34
N ILE A 34 -4.98 -16.04 -42.27
CA ILE A 34 -6.42 -16.21 -42.58
C ILE A 34 -6.68 -17.61 -43.16
N SER A 35 -5.80 -18.12 -44.03
CA SER A 35 -5.95 -19.47 -44.59
C SER A 35 -5.91 -20.56 -43.52
N ASP A 36 -4.99 -20.46 -42.55
CA ASP A 36 -4.89 -21.42 -41.45
C ASP A 36 -6.09 -21.35 -40.50
N VAL A 37 -6.54 -20.13 -40.15
CA VAL A 37 -7.73 -19.93 -39.30
C VAL A 37 -9.01 -20.47 -39.97
N VAL A 38 -9.15 -20.30 -41.29
CA VAL A 38 -10.30 -20.82 -42.04
C VAL A 38 -10.26 -22.35 -42.14
N LYS A 39 -9.08 -22.95 -42.33
CA LYS A 39 -8.91 -24.41 -42.33
C LYS A 39 -9.26 -25.02 -40.98
N GLU A 40 -8.82 -24.41 -39.87
CA GLU A 40 -9.16 -24.91 -38.53
C GLU A 40 -10.68 -24.87 -38.25
N ARG A 41 -11.41 -23.87 -38.76
CA ARG A 41 -12.87 -23.76 -38.56
C ARG A 41 -13.71 -24.77 -39.35
N MET A 42 -13.20 -25.33 -40.46
CA MET A 42 -13.95 -26.27 -41.29
C MET A 42 -13.79 -27.75 -40.90
N SER A 43 -12.81 -28.07 -40.07
CA SER A 43 -12.55 -29.44 -39.60
C SER A 43 -13.23 -29.75 -38.27
N ASN A 44 -13.91 -30.90 -38.21
CA ASN A 44 -14.53 -31.41 -36.97
C ASN A 44 -13.46 -31.93 -35.99
N PHE A 45 -12.86 -31.02 -35.22
CA PHE A 45 -11.95 -31.38 -34.14
C PHE A 45 -12.71 -32.00 -32.96
N GLN A 46 -12.21 -33.12 -32.44
CA GLN A 46 -12.73 -33.82 -31.27
C GLN A 46 -11.67 -33.94 -30.18
N THR A 47 -12.11 -34.10 -28.94
CA THR A 47 -11.22 -34.19 -27.76
C THR A 47 -10.61 -35.60 -27.61
N LEU A 48 -9.55 -35.73 -26.82
CA LEU A 48 -8.96 -37.04 -26.50
C LEU A 48 -9.94 -37.95 -25.75
N ASN A 49 -10.82 -37.39 -24.91
CA ASN A 49 -11.89 -38.16 -24.24
C ASN A 49 -12.90 -38.74 -25.25
N PHE A 50 -13.16 -38.04 -26.36
CA PHE A 50 -13.99 -38.56 -27.43
C PHE A 50 -13.28 -39.74 -28.14
N LEU A 51 -11.98 -39.60 -28.40
CA LEU A 51 -11.17 -40.68 -28.96
C LEU A 51 -11.14 -41.91 -28.04
N GLU A 52 -10.98 -41.75 -26.73
CA GLU A 52 -11.03 -42.87 -25.78
C GLU A 52 -12.35 -43.65 -25.88
N ARG A 53 -13.49 -42.94 -25.94
CA ARG A 53 -14.81 -43.57 -26.11
C ARG A 53 -14.92 -44.36 -27.41
N VAL A 54 -14.33 -43.83 -28.49
CA VAL A 54 -14.25 -44.51 -29.79
C VAL A 54 -13.45 -45.79 -29.66
N ILE A 55 -12.23 -45.73 -29.12
CA ILE A 55 -11.34 -46.89 -28.98
C ILE A 55 -12.00 -47.99 -28.15
N ARG A 56 -12.58 -47.65 -26.98
CA ARG A 56 -13.30 -48.60 -26.13
C ARG A 56 -14.49 -49.25 -26.85
N GLY A 57 -15.22 -48.48 -27.66
CA GLY A 57 -16.38 -48.96 -28.42
C GLY A 57 -16.03 -49.84 -29.62
N THR A 58 -14.87 -49.63 -30.24
CA THR A 58 -14.40 -50.43 -31.40
C THR A 58 -13.54 -51.64 -30.99
N ALA A 59 -13.01 -51.67 -29.77
CA ALA A 59 -12.24 -52.81 -29.27
C ALA A 59 -13.10 -54.05 -28.98
N ASN A 60 -14.41 -53.87 -28.77
CA ASN A 60 -15.33 -54.95 -28.44
C ASN A 60 -15.80 -55.69 -29.71
N LYS A 61 -15.30 -56.91 -29.92
CA LYS A 61 -15.37 -57.64 -31.21
C LYS A 61 -16.78 -58.06 -31.66
N ASN A 62 -17.79 -57.94 -30.80
CA ASN A 62 -19.13 -58.49 -31.04
C ASN A 62 -20.15 -57.49 -31.62
N ASP A 63 -19.85 -56.19 -31.63
CA ASP A 63 -20.85 -55.14 -31.91
C ASP A 63 -20.80 -54.59 -33.35
N GLY A 64 -19.91 -55.14 -34.18
CA GLY A 64 -19.77 -54.78 -35.60
C GLY A 64 -19.28 -53.36 -35.90
N ASN A 65 -18.66 -52.70 -34.91
CA ASN A 65 -18.07 -51.38 -35.04
C ASN A 65 -16.55 -51.50 -35.19
N TYR A 66 -15.95 -50.78 -36.14
CA TYR A 66 -14.51 -50.79 -36.38
C TYR A 66 -14.01 -49.46 -36.95
N ILE A 67 -12.72 -49.20 -36.79
CA ILE A 67 -12.04 -48.05 -37.40
C ILE A 67 -11.73 -48.39 -38.86
N SER A 68 -12.31 -47.64 -39.80
CA SER A 68 -12.13 -47.88 -41.24
C SER A 68 -10.93 -47.12 -41.82
N SER A 69 -10.56 -45.97 -41.23
CA SER A 69 -9.37 -45.22 -41.63
C SER A 69 -8.72 -44.56 -40.43
N TRP A 70 -7.40 -44.69 -40.35
CA TRP A 70 -6.55 -44.03 -39.37
C TRP A 70 -5.37 -43.40 -40.10
N VAL A 71 -5.36 -42.07 -40.22
CA VAL A 71 -4.32 -41.32 -40.93
C VAL A 71 -3.64 -40.37 -39.96
N GLU A 72 -2.38 -40.66 -39.66
CA GLU A 72 -1.55 -39.79 -38.82
C GLU A 72 -0.85 -38.75 -39.68
N ASP A 73 -1.01 -37.46 -39.33
CA ASP A 73 -0.30 -36.32 -39.89
C ASP A 73 0.67 -35.75 -38.83
N PRO A 74 1.97 -36.14 -38.88
CA PRO A 74 2.98 -35.67 -37.93
C PRO A 74 3.30 -34.18 -38.07
N TYR A 75 2.94 -33.53 -39.19
CA TYR A 75 3.28 -32.13 -39.43
C TYR A 75 2.34 -31.19 -38.65
N ASN A 76 1.05 -31.50 -38.68
CA ASN A 76 0.03 -30.74 -37.97
C ASN A 76 -0.27 -31.28 -36.57
N ASP A 77 0.41 -32.37 -36.16
CA ASP A 77 0.16 -33.13 -34.93
C ASP A 77 -1.32 -33.54 -34.82
N THR A 78 -1.88 -34.06 -35.92
CA THR A 78 -3.29 -34.44 -36.02
C THR A 78 -3.46 -35.87 -36.50
N ILE A 79 -4.51 -36.53 -36.00
CA ILE A 79 -4.93 -37.86 -36.45
C ILE A 79 -6.33 -37.73 -37.04
N ASN A 80 -6.47 -38.10 -38.31
CA ASN A 80 -7.75 -38.15 -39.01
C ASN A 80 -8.29 -39.58 -38.91
N ILE A 81 -9.45 -39.73 -38.28
CA ILE A 81 -10.03 -41.03 -37.96
C ILE A 81 -11.41 -41.12 -38.58
N THR A 82 -11.68 -42.22 -39.28
CA THR A 82 -13.02 -42.58 -39.75
C THR A 82 -13.45 -43.88 -39.12
N ILE A 83 -14.62 -43.86 -38.49
CA ILE A 83 -15.24 -45.03 -37.86
C ILE A 83 -16.43 -45.51 -38.67
N ARG A 84 -16.67 -46.82 -38.67
CA ARG A 84 -17.88 -47.46 -39.20
C ARG A 84 -18.54 -48.30 -38.13
N GLY A 85 -19.86 -48.26 -38.05
CA GLY A 85 -20.59 -48.99 -37.02
C GLY A 85 -22.09 -48.89 -37.14
N THR A 86 -22.79 -49.51 -36.20
CA THR A 86 -24.25 -49.48 -36.14
C THR A 86 -24.77 -48.06 -35.86
N ASN A 87 -25.94 -47.73 -36.41
CA ASN A 87 -26.57 -46.42 -36.20
C ASN A 87 -26.79 -46.09 -34.71
N SER A 88 -27.09 -47.09 -33.88
CA SER A 88 -27.24 -46.93 -32.42
C SER A 88 -25.93 -46.54 -31.74
N PHE A 89 -24.82 -47.18 -32.13
CA PHE A 89 -23.48 -46.86 -31.62
C PHE A 89 -23.05 -45.44 -32.02
N LEU A 90 -23.18 -45.09 -33.30
CA LEU A 90 -22.77 -43.76 -33.79
C LEU A 90 -23.60 -42.64 -33.18
N ARG A 91 -24.92 -42.82 -32.99
CA ARG A 91 -25.77 -41.84 -32.29
C ARG A 91 -25.35 -41.63 -30.84
N SER A 92 -25.09 -42.71 -30.10
CA SER A 92 -24.63 -42.65 -28.71
C SER A 92 -23.24 -42.00 -28.59
N LEU A 93 -22.36 -42.31 -29.53
CA LEU A 93 -20.99 -41.80 -29.54
C LEU A 93 -20.97 -40.28 -29.82
N ILE A 94 -21.67 -39.83 -30.86
CA ILE A 94 -21.75 -38.43 -31.29
C ILE A 94 -22.65 -37.60 -30.35
N GLY A 95 -23.59 -38.24 -29.64
CA GLY A 95 -24.57 -37.54 -28.80
C GLY A 95 -25.69 -36.87 -29.61
N ASN A 96 -25.92 -37.29 -30.85
CA ASN A 96 -26.93 -36.74 -31.75
C ASN A 96 -27.90 -37.83 -32.23
N ASN A 97 -29.12 -37.81 -31.70
CA ASN A 97 -30.16 -38.81 -31.98
C ASN A 97 -30.67 -38.78 -33.44
N TYR A 98 -30.40 -37.70 -34.18
CA TYR A 98 -30.82 -37.53 -35.57
C TYR A 98 -29.74 -37.92 -36.58
N PHE A 99 -28.59 -38.44 -36.12
CA PHE A 99 -27.54 -38.90 -37.03
C PHE A 99 -28.03 -40.11 -37.85
N VAL A 100 -27.87 -40.03 -39.17
CA VAL A 100 -28.20 -41.06 -40.15
C VAL A 100 -26.97 -41.27 -41.02
N GLY A 101 -26.24 -42.36 -40.79
CA GLY A 101 -25.01 -42.67 -41.50
C GLY A 101 -24.32 -43.88 -40.91
N ASP A 102 -23.62 -44.64 -41.75
CA ASP A 102 -22.86 -45.83 -41.35
C ASP A 102 -21.41 -45.50 -40.96
N SER A 103 -20.99 -44.24 -41.12
CA SER A 103 -19.63 -43.77 -40.88
C SER A 103 -19.54 -42.33 -40.36
N TYR A 104 -18.51 -42.04 -39.56
CA TYR A 104 -18.23 -40.71 -39.04
C TYR A 104 -16.72 -40.42 -39.08
N SER A 105 -16.34 -39.24 -39.59
CA SER A 105 -14.94 -38.80 -39.70
C SER A 105 -14.69 -37.60 -38.81
N PHE A 106 -13.58 -37.63 -38.06
CA PHE A 106 -13.18 -36.55 -37.17
C PHE A 106 -11.66 -36.44 -37.07
N ILE A 107 -11.19 -35.29 -36.57
CA ILE A 107 -9.77 -34.99 -36.40
C ILE A 107 -9.46 -34.83 -34.90
N VAL A 108 -8.37 -35.41 -34.44
CA VAL A 108 -7.88 -35.24 -33.05
C VAL A 108 -6.49 -34.64 -33.09
N LYS A 109 -6.23 -33.58 -32.31
CA LYS A 109 -4.87 -33.07 -32.08
C LYS A 109 -4.17 -33.96 -31.07
N ASN A 110 -2.97 -34.41 -31.39
CA ASN A 110 -2.16 -35.34 -30.60
C ASN A 110 -1.38 -34.65 -29.45
N GLY A 111 -1.88 -33.50 -28.99
CA GLY A 111 -1.51 -32.89 -27.71
C GLY A 111 -0.09 -32.33 -27.65
N GLY A 112 0.50 -31.93 -28.78
CA GLY A 112 1.89 -31.54 -28.95
C GLY A 112 2.49 -30.72 -27.81
N TYR A 113 3.15 -31.40 -26.87
CA TYR A 113 4.37 -31.03 -26.14
C TYR A 113 4.81 -32.28 -25.37
N ILE A 114 6.05 -32.73 -25.62
CA ILE A 114 6.81 -33.67 -24.77
C ILE A 114 6.05 -34.95 -24.36
N GLY A 115 6.02 -35.93 -25.28
CA GLY A 115 5.86 -37.34 -24.91
C GLY A 115 4.50 -37.95 -25.23
N ARG A 116 4.31 -38.34 -26.51
CA ARG A 116 3.59 -39.54 -26.99
C ARG A 116 2.60 -40.20 -25.99
N SER A 117 1.56 -39.49 -25.54
CA SER A 117 0.56 -40.05 -24.61
C SER A 117 -0.35 -41.07 -25.30
N ILE A 118 -0.84 -40.76 -26.51
CA ILE A 118 -1.73 -41.67 -27.25
C ILE A 118 -1.06 -43.02 -27.53
N PHE A 119 0.25 -43.04 -27.83
CA PHE A 119 0.97 -44.28 -28.08
C PHE A 119 1.01 -45.21 -26.87
N GLN A 120 1.01 -44.65 -25.65
CA GLN A 120 1.01 -45.40 -24.40
C GLN A 120 -0.42 -45.71 -23.89
N GLU A 121 -1.35 -44.79 -24.12
CA GLU A 121 -2.72 -44.85 -23.61
C GLU A 121 -3.64 -45.70 -24.49
N LEU A 122 -3.43 -45.74 -25.81
CA LEU A 122 -4.31 -46.47 -26.73
C LEU A 122 -4.40 -47.98 -26.42
N PRO A 123 -3.31 -48.71 -26.12
CA PRO A 123 -3.41 -50.10 -25.66
C PRO A 123 -4.21 -50.28 -24.38
N VAL A 124 -4.12 -49.32 -23.45
CA VAL A 124 -4.89 -49.33 -22.19
C VAL A 124 -6.38 -49.10 -22.46
N TRP A 125 -6.72 -48.13 -23.31
CA TRP A 125 -8.10 -47.86 -23.72
C TRP A 125 -8.74 -49.03 -24.48
N ALA A 126 -7.95 -49.75 -25.28
CA ALA A 126 -8.40 -50.95 -25.98
C ALA A 126 -8.53 -52.19 -25.05
N GLY A 127 -8.20 -52.07 -23.75
CA GLY A 127 -8.23 -53.19 -22.80
C GLY A 127 -7.11 -54.22 -23.02
N LEU A 128 -6.05 -53.84 -23.72
CA LEU A 128 -4.91 -54.67 -24.14
C LEU A 128 -3.60 -54.17 -23.53
N SER A 129 -3.60 -53.93 -22.22
CA SER A 129 -2.42 -53.46 -21.47
C SER A 129 -1.22 -54.39 -21.68
N GLY A 130 -0.10 -53.84 -22.17
CA GLY A 130 1.14 -54.57 -22.45
C GLY A 130 1.35 -54.98 -23.92
N LYS A 131 0.40 -54.71 -24.82
CA LYS A 131 0.58 -54.90 -26.28
C LYS A 131 1.13 -53.65 -26.95
N SER A 132 1.72 -53.83 -28.13
CA SER A 132 2.23 -52.71 -28.94
C SER A 132 1.09 -51.82 -29.45
N TYR A 133 1.38 -50.54 -29.66
CA TYR A 133 0.43 -49.56 -30.22
C TYR A 133 -0.24 -50.04 -31.51
N ILE A 134 0.55 -50.66 -32.40
CA ILE A 134 0.07 -51.19 -33.68
C ILE A 134 -0.87 -52.38 -33.47
N GLU A 135 -0.60 -53.26 -32.50
CA GLU A 135 -1.49 -54.39 -32.18
C GLU A 135 -2.83 -53.92 -31.61
N ALA A 136 -2.81 -52.92 -30.73
CA ALA A 136 -4.03 -52.35 -30.17
C ALA A 136 -4.86 -51.66 -31.27
N LEU A 137 -4.22 -50.91 -32.17
CA LEU A 137 -4.88 -50.26 -33.30
C LEU A 137 -5.47 -51.28 -34.29
N ASN A 138 -4.73 -52.33 -34.62
CA ASN A 138 -5.21 -53.42 -35.48
C ASN A 138 -6.44 -54.11 -34.87
N SER A 139 -6.50 -54.28 -33.55
CA SER A 139 -7.67 -54.86 -32.89
C SER A 139 -8.93 -54.01 -33.06
N CYS A 140 -8.80 -52.69 -33.06
CA CYS A 140 -9.90 -51.75 -33.28
C CYS A 140 -10.29 -51.60 -34.76
N ALA A 141 -9.40 -51.99 -35.67
CA ALA A 141 -9.61 -51.99 -37.13
C ALA A 141 -10.06 -53.37 -37.68
N THR A 142 -10.31 -54.35 -36.80
CA THR A 142 -10.71 -55.72 -37.18
C THR A 142 -12.22 -55.89 -37.13
N PHE A 143 -12.83 -56.44 -38.19
CA PHE A 143 -14.23 -56.85 -38.21
C PHE A 143 -14.35 -58.27 -38.81
N ASN A 144 -15.11 -59.16 -38.17
CA ASN A 144 -15.23 -60.58 -38.55
C ASN A 144 -13.88 -61.31 -38.75
N GLY A 145 -12.87 -60.99 -37.93
CA GLY A 145 -11.56 -61.66 -37.95
C GLY A 145 -10.62 -61.21 -39.08
N GLN A 146 -11.00 -60.23 -39.90
CA GLN A 146 -10.12 -59.59 -40.90
C GLN A 146 -9.92 -58.11 -40.57
N VAL A 147 -8.68 -57.61 -40.73
CA VAL A 147 -8.36 -56.19 -40.58
C VAL A 147 -8.83 -55.46 -41.83
N LEU A 148 -9.93 -54.72 -41.71
CA LEU A 148 -10.55 -53.99 -42.82
C LEU A 148 -10.22 -52.48 -42.81
N GLY A 149 -9.67 -51.97 -41.71
CA GLY A 149 -9.25 -50.57 -41.60
C GLY A 149 -7.94 -50.28 -42.33
N ASN A 150 -7.89 -49.16 -43.04
CA ASN A 150 -6.67 -48.69 -43.70
C ASN A 150 -5.89 -47.76 -42.76
N ILE A 151 -4.75 -48.24 -42.26
CA ILE A 151 -3.86 -47.49 -41.35
C ILE A 151 -2.71 -46.92 -42.20
N VAL A 152 -2.69 -45.60 -42.39
CA VAL A 152 -1.69 -44.93 -43.23
C VAL A 152 -0.94 -43.91 -42.38
N ALA A 153 0.35 -44.17 -42.13
CA ALA A 153 1.26 -43.14 -41.66
C ALA A 153 1.72 -42.31 -42.86
N SER A 154 1.34 -41.04 -42.92
CA SER A 154 1.83 -40.16 -43.99
C SER A 154 3.35 -39.98 -43.88
N SER A 155 4.07 -40.01 -45.01
CA SER A 155 5.53 -39.84 -44.99
C SER A 155 5.87 -38.42 -44.52
N MET A 156 6.77 -38.28 -43.54
CA MET A 156 7.29 -36.97 -43.10
C MET A 156 7.70 -36.13 -44.31
N PRO A 157 7.09 -34.96 -44.55
CA PRO A 157 7.53 -34.07 -45.61
C PRO A 157 8.96 -33.61 -45.28
N LYS A 158 9.92 -33.90 -46.15
CA LYS A 158 11.27 -33.35 -46.00
C LYS A 158 11.17 -31.82 -46.06
N PRO A 159 11.71 -31.08 -45.08
CA PRO A 159 11.69 -29.62 -45.13
C PRO A 159 12.29 -29.17 -46.45
N SER A 160 11.58 -28.31 -47.17
CA SER A 160 12.06 -27.78 -48.43
C SER A 160 13.39 -27.06 -48.19
N ILE A 161 14.24 -27.00 -49.22
CA ILE A 161 15.52 -26.28 -49.14
C ILE A 161 15.29 -24.84 -48.64
N ALA A 162 14.14 -24.26 -48.99
CA ALA A 162 13.72 -22.95 -48.52
C ALA A 162 13.52 -22.88 -47.01
N SER A 163 12.79 -23.82 -46.40
CA SER A 163 12.58 -23.78 -44.94
C SER A 163 13.84 -24.12 -44.15
N LYS A 164 14.71 -24.96 -44.71
CA LYS A 164 15.94 -25.39 -44.03
C LYS A 164 17.06 -24.35 -44.09
N TYR A 165 17.21 -23.64 -45.21
CA TYR A 165 18.35 -22.74 -45.43
C TYR A 165 17.95 -21.30 -45.71
N ILE A 166 16.90 -21.07 -46.50
CA ILE A 166 16.55 -19.71 -46.95
C ILE A 166 15.90 -18.91 -45.83
N ILE A 167 14.95 -19.49 -45.10
CA ILE A 167 14.26 -18.78 -44.01
C ILE A 167 15.21 -18.41 -42.86
N PRO A 168 16.08 -19.33 -42.36
CA PRO A 168 17.04 -18.96 -41.31
C PRO A 168 18.13 -18.00 -41.80
N ALA A 169 18.58 -18.12 -43.05
CA ALA A 169 19.54 -17.19 -43.61
C ALA A 169 18.95 -15.77 -43.79
N PHE A 170 17.69 -15.69 -44.21
CA PHE A 170 16.98 -14.41 -44.34
C PHE A 170 16.75 -13.75 -42.96
N SER A 171 16.35 -14.50 -41.94
CA SER A 171 16.17 -13.95 -40.59
C SER A 171 17.50 -13.49 -39.98
N ALA A 172 18.58 -14.25 -40.17
CA ALA A 172 19.92 -13.85 -39.77
C ALA A 172 20.39 -12.58 -40.51
N PHE A 173 20.10 -12.48 -41.81
CA PHE A 173 20.42 -11.30 -42.61
C PHE A 173 19.64 -10.06 -42.16
N VAL A 174 18.34 -10.19 -41.88
CA VAL A 174 17.52 -9.09 -41.36
C VAL A 174 18.02 -8.63 -39.98
N GLY A 175 18.36 -9.57 -39.10
CA GLY A 175 18.96 -9.25 -37.79
C GLY A 175 20.30 -8.52 -37.92
N LEU A 176 21.17 -8.98 -38.82
CA LEU A 176 22.46 -8.35 -39.08
C LEU A 176 22.29 -6.95 -39.72
N ALA A 177 21.38 -6.80 -40.68
CA ALA A 177 21.07 -5.51 -41.29
C ALA A 177 20.50 -4.52 -40.26
N PHE A 178 19.68 -4.99 -39.33
CA PHE A 178 19.16 -4.17 -38.24
C PHE A 178 20.28 -3.70 -37.29
N ILE A 179 21.21 -4.58 -36.94
CA ILE A 179 22.40 -4.22 -36.13
C ILE A 179 23.30 -3.23 -36.89
N ILE A 180 23.50 -3.42 -38.19
CA ILE A 180 24.29 -2.50 -39.02
C ILE A 180 23.59 -1.15 -39.16
N ILE A 181 22.27 -1.08 -39.26
CA ILE A 181 21.51 0.17 -39.29
C ILE A 181 21.60 0.90 -37.94
N ILE A 182 21.51 0.18 -36.83
CA ILE A 182 21.74 0.73 -35.49
C ILE A 182 23.16 1.26 -35.38
N MET A 183 24.18 0.46 -35.75
CA MET A 183 25.56 0.93 -35.78
C MET A 183 25.75 2.12 -36.72
N ALA A 184 25.12 2.15 -37.90
CA ALA A 184 25.21 3.28 -38.82
C ALA A 184 24.48 4.53 -38.28
N MET A 185 23.45 4.40 -37.44
CA MET A 185 22.87 5.54 -36.73
C MET A 185 23.78 6.05 -35.59
N TYR A 186 24.47 5.14 -34.89
CA TYR A 186 25.44 5.49 -33.84
C TYR A 186 26.76 6.04 -34.39
N PHE A 187 27.24 5.55 -35.53
CA PHE A 187 28.50 5.97 -36.18
C PHE A 187 28.30 7.05 -37.27
N GLY A 188 27.12 7.11 -37.91
CA GLY A 188 26.78 8.11 -38.95
C GLY A 188 26.48 9.51 -38.42
N LYS A 189 26.34 9.66 -37.10
CA LYS A 189 26.33 10.94 -36.38
C LYS A 189 27.68 11.28 -35.72
N GLY A 190 28.79 10.83 -36.33
CA GLY A 190 30.12 10.99 -35.73
C GLY A 190 31.25 11.23 -36.73
N ARG A 191 31.20 12.30 -37.54
CA ARG A 191 32.44 12.83 -38.15
C ARG A 191 32.56 14.36 -38.23
N GLY A 192 31.63 15.09 -37.60
CA GLY A 192 31.73 16.54 -37.38
C GLY A 192 31.42 16.97 -35.94
N MET A 193 31.29 16.02 -35.01
CA MET A 193 30.87 16.26 -33.61
C MET A 193 31.72 15.46 -32.64
N LEU A 194 33.04 15.47 -32.85
CA LEU A 194 34.05 14.98 -31.89
C LEU A 194 34.94 16.13 -31.37
N THR A 195 34.63 17.37 -31.77
CA THR A 195 35.22 18.62 -31.28
C THR A 195 34.16 19.75 -31.20
N GLY A 196 32.92 19.38 -30.87
CA GLY A 196 31.83 20.33 -30.62
C GLY A 196 31.20 19.98 -29.29
N GLY A 197 31.47 20.81 -28.28
CA GLY A 197 30.98 20.62 -26.92
C GLY A 197 29.47 20.40 -26.90
N ILE A 198 29.07 19.25 -26.37
CA ILE A 198 27.81 19.19 -25.63
C ILE A 198 27.99 20.20 -24.51
N ASP A 199 27.10 21.19 -24.42
CA ASP A 199 26.97 22.14 -23.32
C ASP A 199 26.64 21.39 -22.00
N THR A 200 27.61 20.62 -21.54
CA THR A 200 27.70 19.94 -20.23
C THR A 200 28.32 20.86 -19.17
N ASN A 201 28.45 22.15 -19.50
CA ASN A 201 29.05 23.19 -18.67
C ASN A 201 28.02 24.09 -17.97
N LYS A 202 26.71 23.86 -18.14
CA LYS A 202 25.73 24.49 -17.26
C LYS A 202 25.62 23.66 -15.98
N SER A 203 26.20 24.20 -14.92
CA SER A 203 25.91 23.81 -13.54
C SER A 203 24.40 23.60 -13.38
N LEU A 204 23.99 22.41 -12.92
CA LEU A 204 22.60 22.10 -12.61
C LEU A 204 22.14 22.77 -11.31
N ALA A 205 23.07 23.34 -10.53
CA ALA A 205 22.73 24.15 -9.38
C ALA A 205 22.00 25.39 -9.89
N GLN A 206 20.69 25.45 -9.66
CA GLN A 206 19.92 26.62 -10.01
C GLN A 206 20.25 27.71 -8.99
N ARG A 207 20.95 28.75 -9.44
CA ARG A 207 21.09 29.99 -8.67
C ARG A 207 19.72 30.63 -8.54
N ILE A 208 19.19 30.65 -7.33
CA ILE A 208 17.89 31.24 -7.02
C ILE A 208 18.11 32.32 -5.97
N TYR A 209 17.47 33.48 -6.14
CA TYR A 209 17.28 34.41 -5.04
C TYR A 209 15.93 34.09 -4.39
N SER A 210 15.98 33.69 -3.12
CA SER A 210 14.77 33.40 -2.36
C SER A 210 14.09 34.71 -1.96
N ASN A 211 12.80 34.83 -2.24
CA ASN A 211 11.96 35.92 -1.75
C ASN A 211 11.27 35.60 -0.42
N LYS A 212 11.49 34.40 0.14
CA LYS A 212 10.87 33.94 1.38
C LYS A 212 11.62 34.49 2.59
N LYS A 213 10.89 34.88 3.63
CA LYS A 213 11.43 35.37 4.90
C LYS A 213 10.90 34.54 6.07
N PHE A 214 11.45 34.74 7.27
CA PHE A 214 10.95 34.05 8.47
C PHE A 214 9.51 34.42 8.81
N SER A 215 9.02 35.59 8.37
CA SER A 215 7.60 35.97 8.51
C SER A 215 6.65 35.09 7.69
N ASP A 216 7.15 34.42 6.66
CA ASP A 216 6.35 33.54 5.79
C ASP A 216 6.30 32.10 6.32
N ILE A 217 6.86 31.86 7.51
CA ILE A 217 6.88 30.55 8.17
C ILE A 217 6.19 30.70 9.52
N ALA A 218 5.13 29.93 9.76
CA ALA A 218 4.49 29.83 11.07
C ALA A 218 5.06 28.64 11.85
N GLY A 219 5.25 28.80 13.17
CA GLY A 219 5.87 27.80 14.04
C GLY A 219 7.38 27.67 13.85
N ASN A 220 7.97 26.59 14.37
CA ASN A 220 9.40 26.29 14.37
C ASN A 220 10.25 27.42 14.98
N GLU A 221 9.77 28.05 16.06
CA GLU A 221 10.45 29.22 16.66
C GLU A 221 11.86 28.89 17.16
N GLU A 222 12.05 27.71 17.77
CA GLU A 222 13.37 27.21 18.19
C GLU A 222 14.33 27.09 16.99
N VAL A 223 13.86 26.50 15.89
CA VAL A 223 14.65 26.34 14.67
C VAL A 223 14.99 27.69 14.05
N LYS A 224 14.05 28.66 14.05
CA LYS A 224 14.29 30.02 13.56
C LYS A 224 15.34 30.72 14.41
N GLU A 225 15.31 30.57 15.72
CA GLU A 225 16.27 31.17 16.64
C GLU A 225 17.69 30.63 16.40
N GLU A 226 17.83 29.31 16.29
CA GLU A 226 19.09 28.63 15.95
C GLU A 226 19.68 29.13 14.63
N VAL A 227 18.82 29.36 13.63
CA VAL A 227 19.22 29.81 12.30
C VAL A 227 19.46 31.33 12.24
N LYS A 228 18.88 32.11 13.15
CA LYS A 228 19.02 33.57 13.20
C LYS A 228 20.46 34.01 13.45
N GLU A 229 21.20 33.25 14.26
CA GLU A 229 22.64 33.44 14.46
C GLU A 229 23.41 33.39 13.13
N LEU A 230 23.06 32.41 12.28
CA LEU A 230 23.70 32.16 11.00
C LEU A 230 23.34 33.24 9.97
N VAL A 231 22.12 33.78 10.06
CA VAL A 231 21.71 34.95 9.27
C VAL A 231 22.53 36.20 9.65
N ASP A 232 22.78 36.47 10.94
CA ASP A 232 23.62 37.61 11.35
C ASP A 232 25.06 37.42 10.86
N TYR A 233 25.60 36.21 10.93
CA TYR A 233 26.92 35.90 10.37
C TYR A 233 26.99 36.17 8.86
N LEU A 234 26.02 35.70 8.07
CA LEU A 234 26.01 35.92 6.62
C LEU A 234 25.90 37.40 6.25
N LYS A 235 25.21 38.21 7.07
CA LYS A 235 25.13 39.67 6.89
C LYS A 235 26.42 40.38 7.33
N ASN A 236 27.03 39.93 8.41
CA ASN A 236 28.13 40.62 9.10
C ASN A 236 29.34 39.69 9.37
N PRO A 237 29.95 39.05 8.36
CA PRO A 237 30.99 38.03 8.58
C PRO A 237 32.23 38.56 9.32
N LYS A 238 32.61 39.82 9.06
CA LYS A 238 33.76 40.49 9.71
C LYS A 238 33.64 40.60 11.23
N LYS A 239 32.41 40.72 11.76
CA LYS A 239 32.14 40.81 13.19
C LYS A 239 32.56 39.52 13.91
N TYR A 240 32.28 38.39 13.29
CA TYR A 240 32.59 37.06 13.82
C TYR A 240 34.08 36.71 13.64
N GLU A 241 34.67 37.12 12.50
CA GLU A 241 36.11 37.01 12.27
C GLU A 241 36.92 37.80 13.31
N ALA A 242 36.52 39.04 13.61
CA ALA A 242 37.17 39.87 14.63
C ALA A 242 37.05 39.30 16.05
N ALA A 243 35.95 38.58 16.33
CA ALA A 243 35.76 37.88 17.60
C ALA A 243 36.54 36.55 17.69
N GLY A 244 37.14 36.08 16.60
CA GLY A 244 37.78 34.76 16.52
C GLY A 244 36.77 33.61 16.62
N ALA A 245 35.48 33.87 16.40
CA ALA A 245 34.43 32.87 16.49
C ALA A 245 34.45 31.97 15.25
N ARG A 246 34.44 30.65 15.47
CA ARG A 246 34.32 29.66 14.39
C ARG A 246 32.86 29.34 14.17
N ILE A 247 32.33 29.75 13.02
CA ILE A 247 30.95 29.46 12.64
C ILE A 247 30.86 28.04 12.04
N PRO A 248 29.79 27.29 12.36
CA PRO A 248 29.52 25.99 11.77
C PRO A 248 29.57 26.04 10.24
N LYS A 249 30.32 25.10 9.63
CA LYS A 249 30.44 25.04 8.17
C LYS A 249 29.20 24.42 7.52
N GLY A 250 28.53 23.52 8.25
CA GLY A 250 27.40 22.74 7.74
C GLY A 250 26.31 22.54 8.76
N ILE A 251 25.07 22.78 8.35
CA ILE A 251 23.87 22.52 9.15
C ILE A 251 23.08 21.40 8.50
N LEU A 252 22.74 20.39 9.29
CA LEU A 252 21.81 19.34 8.88
C LEU A 252 20.44 19.57 9.52
N LEU A 253 19.44 19.80 8.69
CA LEU A 253 18.03 19.82 9.06
C LEU A 253 17.47 18.39 8.98
N GLY A 254 17.26 17.78 10.15
CA GLY A 254 16.68 16.43 10.25
C GLY A 254 15.22 16.48 10.66
N GLY A 255 14.38 15.58 10.16
CA GLY A 255 13.01 15.43 10.69
C GLY A 255 12.01 14.91 9.68
N PRO A 256 10.75 14.67 10.06
CA PRO A 256 9.73 14.11 9.18
C PRO A 256 9.51 14.93 7.89
N PRO A 257 9.01 14.30 6.80
CA PRO A 257 8.69 15.04 5.57
C PRO A 257 7.58 16.08 5.82
N GLY A 258 7.60 17.17 5.06
CA GLY A 258 6.55 18.20 5.11
C GLY A 258 6.62 19.17 6.31
N THR A 259 7.66 19.12 7.14
CA THR A 259 7.83 20.01 8.32
C THR A 259 8.44 21.38 7.99
N GLY A 260 8.73 21.65 6.71
CA GLY A 260 9.24 22.95 6.27
C GLY A 260 10.76 23.08 6.21
N LYS A 261 11.54 22.00 6.27
CA LYS A 261 13.02 22.02 6.18
C LYS A 261 13.55 22.86 5.01
N THR A 262 13.07 22.61 3.79
CA THR A 262 13.44 23.36 2.58
C THR A 262 12.95 24.81 2.63
N LEU A 263 11.81 25.07 3.28
CA LEU A 263 11.25 26.41 3.43
C LEU A 263 12.10 27.25 4.41
N ILE A 264 12.55 26.64 5.52
CA ILE A 264 13.45 27.27 6.49
C ILE A 264 14.76 27.68 5.81
N ALA A 265 15.41 26.78 5.07
CA ALA A 265 16.64 27.11 4.36
C ALA A 265 16.47 28.24 3.33
N LYS A 266 15.34 28.24 2.58
CA LYS A 266 14.99 29.33 1.67
C LYS A 266 14.76 30.65 2.41
N ALA A 267 14.12 30.61 3.58
CA ALA A 267 13.89 31.79 4.40
C ALA A 267 15.19 32.34 5.00
N THR A 268 16.13 31.47 5.41
CA THR A 268 17.47 31.88 5.85
C THR A 268 18.18 32.70 4.79
N ALA A 269 18.14 32.24 3.53
CA ALA A 269 18.76 32.94 2.41
C ALA A 269 18.09 34.28 2.11
N GLY A 270 16.75 34.33 2.13
CA GLY A 270 16.00 35.57 1.91
C GLY A 270 16.15 36.58 3.05
N GLU A 271 16.27 36.10 4.29
CA GLU A 271 16.52 36.95 5.46
C GLU A 271 17.94 37.54 5.43
N ALA A 272 18.93 36.73 5.04
CA ALA A 272 20.33 37.15 4.83
C ALA A 272 20.55 37.94 3.54
N ASN A 273 19.62 37.88 2.58
CA ASN A 273 19.72 38.45 1.24
C ASN A 273 20.97 37.98 0.47
N VAL A 274 21.23 36.67 0.51
CA VAL A 274 22.38 36.02 -0.16
C VAL A 274 21.92 35.05 -1.25
N PRO A 275 22.75 34.75 -2.27
CA PRO A 275 22.44 33.73 -3.27
C PRO A 275 22.15 32.35 -2.62
N PHE A 276 21.12 31.67 -3.12
CA PHE A 276 20.71 30.33 -2.69
C PHE A 276 20.93 29.33 -3.83
N PHE A 277 21.88 28.41 -3.64
CA PHE A 277 22.17 27.32 -4.57
C PHE A 277 21.40 26.08 -4.12
N PHE A 278 20.41 25.66 -4.89
CA PHE A 278 19.60 24.49 -4.57
C PHE A 278 20.01 23.28 -5.43
N ILE A 279 20.21 22.13 -4.78
CA ILE A 279 20.38 20.84 -5.46
C ILE A 279 19.69 19.73 -4.67
N SER A 280 19.02 18.82 -5.37
CA SER A 280 18.57 17.56 -4.76
C SER A 280 19.72 16.55 -4.80
N ALA A 281 20.01 15.86 -3.70
CA ALA A 281 21.07 14.87 -3.68
C ALA A 281 20.78 13.67 -4.58
N SER A 282 19.51 13.38 -4.87
CA SER A 282 19.13 12.36 -5.86
C SER A 282 19.66 12.68 -7.28
N ASN A 283 19.91 13.94 -7.61
CA ASN A 283 20.51 14.34 -8.89
C ASN A 283 22.00 13.99 -8.99
N PHE A 284 22.63 13.57 -7.90
CA PHE A 284 24.01 13.15 -7.90
C PHE A 284 24.20 11.67 -8.21
N VAL A 285 23.12 10.87 -8.18
CA VAL A 285 23.15 9.42 -8.43
C VAL A 285 22.76 9.17 -9.88
N GLU A 286 23.73 8.87 -10.74
CA GLU A 286 23.51 8.60 -12.16
C GLU A 286 24.17 7.30 -12.63
N MET A 287 23.77 6.81 -13.81
CA MET A 287 24.34 5.60 -14.41
C MET A 287 25.81 5.76 -14.85
N PHE A 288 26.33 6.99 -14.90
CA PHE A 288 27.69 7.29 -15.34
C PHE A 288 28.61 7.61 -14.17
N VAL A 289 29.60 6.74 -13.94
CA VAL A 289 30.60 6.89 -12.88
C VAL A 289 31.32 8.24 -13.00
N GLY A 290 31.44 8.96 -11.89
CA GLY A 290 32.18 10.22 -11.79
C GLY A 290 31.43 11.49 -12.20
N LEU A 291 30.22 11.39 -12.76
CA LEU A 291 29.43 12.56 -13.12
C LEU A 291 28.86 13.29 -11.88
N GLY A 292 28.40 12.54 -10.88
CA GLY A 292 27.97 13.09 -9.58
C GLY A 292 29.09 13.89 -8.90
N ALA A 293 30.29 13.31 -8.80
CA ALA A 293 31.47 13.98 -8.26
C ALA A 293 31.86 15.26 -9.02
N LYS A 294 31.75 15.28 -10.36
CA LYS A 294 31.97 16.52 -11.14
C LYS A 294 30.97 17.62 -10.74
N ARG A 295 29.68 17.29 -10.66
CA ARG A 295 28.62 18.26 -10.31
C ARG A 295 28.81 18.86 -8.93
N VAL A 296 29.24 18.06 -7.96
CA VAL A 296 29.58 18.55 -6.62
C VAL A 296 30.68 19.61 -6.72
N ARG A 297 31.78 19.33 -7.43
CA ARG A 297 32.87 20.30 -7.63
C ARG A 297 32.41 21.60 -8.31
N ASP A 298 31.64 21.47 -9.38
CA ASP A 298 31.14 22.61 -10.16
C ASP A 298 30.23 23.51 -9.29
N MET A 299 29.33 22.91 -8.51
CA MET A 299 28.46 23.63 -7.57
C MET A 299 29.26 24.38 -6.49
N PHE A 300 30.25 23.74 -5.85
CA PHE A 300 31.08 24.42 -4.85
C PHE A 300 31.93 25.53 -5.48
N ALA A 301 32.44 25.35 -6.70
CA ALA A 301 33.17 26.38 -7.43
C ALA A 301 32.28 27.61 -7.74
N GLU A 302 31.04 27.38 -8.18
CA GLU A 302 30.08 28.45 -8.46
C GLU A 302 29.63 29.19 -7.20
N ALA A 303 29.40 28.47 -6.09
CA ALA A 303 29.07 29.09 -4.81
C ALA A 303 30.24 29.93 -4.27
N ARG A 304 31.48 29.45 -4.43
CA ARG A 304 32.70 30.20 -4.04
C ARG A 304 32.84 31.53 -4.79
N SER A 305 32.48 31.60 -6.07
CA SER A 305 32.57 32.84 -6.84
C SER A 305 31.50 33.88 -6.48
N HIS A 306 30.46 33.48 -5.73
CA HIS A 306 29.33 34.32 -5.33
C HIS A 306 29.20 34.47 -3.81
N ALA A 307 30.24 34.15 -3.03
CA ALA A 307 30.22 34.29 -1.58
C ALA A 307 30.01 35.77 -1.16
N PRO A 308 29.23 36.05 -0.09
CA PRO A 308 28.58 35.10 0.81
C PRO A 308 27.34 34.42 0.17
N ALA A 309 27.20 33.11 0.36
CA ALA A 309 26.15 32.32 -0.28
C ALA A 309 25.76 31.07 0.55
N ILE A 310 24.55 30.55 0.32
CA ILE A 310 24.06 29.30 0.91
C ILE A 310 24.00 28.21 -0.15
N ILE A 311 24.57 27.05 0.15
CA ILE A 311 24.39 25.81 -0.61
C ILE A 311 23.38 24.94 0.14
N PHE A 312 22.26 24.60 -0.51
CA PHE A 312 21.24 23.73 0.06
C PHE A 312 21.17 22.39 -0.69
N ILE A 313 21.35 21.30 0.06
CA ILE A 313 21.29 19.92 -0.44
C ILE A 313 20.05 19.24 0.16
N ASP A 314 19.02 19.01 -0.65
CA ASP A 314 17.83 18.26 -0.22
C ASP A 314 18.04 16.74 -0.35
N GLU A 315 17.26 15.95 0.39
CA GLU A 315 17.30 14.47 0.37
C GLU A 315 18.71 13.88 0.56
N LEU A 316 19.50 14.41 1.50
CA LEU A 316 20.90 14.03 1.68
C LEU A 316 21.10 12.50 1.83
N ASP A 317 20.11 11.77 2.33
CA ASP A 317 20.15 10.31 2.45
C ASP A 317 20.22 9.58 1.10
N ALA A 318 19.89 10.22 -0.03
CA ALA A 318 20.10 9.64 -1.36
C ALA A 318 21.58 9.29 -1.59
N VAL A 319 22.51 10.18 -1.23
CA VAL A 319 23.97 9.97 -1.38
C VAL A 319 24.69 9.63 -0.08
N GLY A 320 24.12 10.04 1.06
CA GLY A 320 24.79 10.07 2.35
C GLY A 320 24.56 8.87 3.26
N ARG A 321 23.86 7.80 2.84
CA ARG A 321 23.65 6.61 3.70
C ARG A 321 24.93 5.82 3.92
N SER A 322 25.11 5.32 5.14
CA SER A 322 26.14 4.35 5.49
C SER A 322 26.04 3.07 4.64
N ARG A 323 27.19 2.49 4.30
CA ARG A 323 27.29 1.22 3.56
C ARG A 323 26.43 0.11 4.20
N GLY A 324 25.57 -0.52 3.40
CA GLY A 324 25.07 -1.86 3.68
C GLY A 324 25.91 -2.88 2.92
N ALA A 325 26.04 -4.11 3.42
CA ALA A 325 26.75 -5.22 2.78
C ALA A 325 26.03 -5.72 1.50
N GLY A 326 25.82 -4.82 0.53
CA GLY A 326 25.26 -5.11 -0.78
C GLY A 326 26.35 -5.56 -1.72
N ILE A 327 26.38 -6.85 -2.03
CA ILE A 327 27.21 -7.46 -3.07
C ILE A 327 26.61 -7.03 -4.42
N GLY A 328 27.06 -5.90 -4.97
CA GLY A 328 26.61 -5.40 -6.28
C GLY A 328 27.13 -3.98 -6.55
N GLY A 329 27.83 -3.79 -7.67
CA GLY A 329 28.60 -2.58 -8.04
C GLY A 329 27.79 -1.30 -8.34
N GLY A 330 26.63 -1.10 -7.71
CA GLY A 330 25.92 0.19 -7.70
C GLY A 330 26.39 1.15 -6.59
N ASN A 331 27.25 0.68 -5.67
CA ASN A 331 27.72 1.49 -4.54
C ASN A 331 28.87 2.45 -4.92
N ASP A 332 29.65 2.15 -5.96
CA ASP A 332 30.91 2.85 -6.23
C ASP A 332 30.70 4.32 -6.65
N GLU A 333 29.66 4.61 -7.42
CA GLU A 333 29.35 5.97 -7.89
C GLU A 333 28.84 6.87 -6.75
N ARG A 334 27.97 6.31 -5.92
CA ARG A 334 27.41 6.98 -4.74
C ARG A 334 28.51 7.30 -3.73
N GLU A 335 29.39 6.34 -3.48
CA GLU A 335 30.54 6.53 -2.58
C GLU A 335 31.54 7.55 -3.13
N GLN A 336 31.82 7.52 -4.43
CA GLN A 336 32.68 8.51 -5.06
C GLN A 336 32.10 9.93 -4.90
N THR A 337 30.80 10.08 -5.11
CA THR A 337 30.13 11.38 -4.99
C THR A 337 30.06 11.85 -3.53
N LEU A 338 29.79 10.95 -2.59
CA LEU A 338 29.84 11.24 -1.16
C LEU A 338 31.25 11.69 -0.74
N ASN A 339 32.28 10.94 -1.12
CA ASN A 339 33.67 11.31 -0.80
C ASN A 339 34.05 12.66 -1.41
N GLN A 340 33.60 12.96 -2.62
CA GLN A 340 33.84 14.27 -3.24
C GLN A 340 33.13 15.40 -2.48
N LEU A 341 31.91 15.18 -1.98
CA LEU A 341 31.23 16.13 -1.11
C LEU A 341 32.03 16.38 0.17
N LEU A 342 32.52 15.32 0.82
CA LEU A 342 33.37 15.44 2.02
C LEU A 342 34.65 16.24 1.75
N VAL A 343 35.32 15.99 0.62
CA VAL A 343 36.52 16.72 0.21
C VAL A 343 36.23 18.21 -0.01
N GLU A 344 35.12 18.56 -0.66
CA GLU A 344 34.75 19.97 -0.84
C GLU A 344 34.38 20.64 0.48
N MET A 345 33.69 19.95 1.40
CA MET A 345 33.37 20.46 2.74
C MET A 345 34.65 20.74 3.56
N ASP A 346 35.58 19.78 3.60
CA ASP A 346 36.84 19.92 4.31
C ASP A 346 37.72 21.02 3.69
N GLY A 347 37.59 21.25 2.38
CA GLY A 347 38.30 22.30 1.62
C GLY A 347 37.79 23.73 1.83
N ILE A 348 36.69 23.95 2.56
CA ILE A 348 36.17 25.29 2.87
C ILE A 348 37.07 25.95 3.92
N LYS A 349 37.66 27.10 3.56
CA LYS A 349 38.41 27.96 4.48
C LYS A 349 37.47 28.56 5.54
N GLU A 350 37.99 28.74 6.75
CA GLU A 350 37.30 29.49 7.81
C GLU A 350 36.93 30.89 7.29
N ASN A 351 35.73 31.38 7.62
CA ASN A 351 35.21 32.69 7.23
C ASN A 351 35.12 32.97 5.71
N SER A 352 35.02 31.93 4.88
CA SER A 352 34.82 32.07 3.43
C SER A 352 33.43 32.61 3.02
N GLY A 353 32.51 32.83 3.97
CA GLY A 353 31.15 33.31 3.72
C GLY A 353 30.21 32.28 3.09
N ILE A 354 30.63 31.01 2.99
CA ILE A 354 29.81 29.92 2.44
C ILE A 354 29.22 29.13 3.59
N LEU A 355 27.90 28.95 3.57
CA LEU A 355 27.17 28.10 4.51
C LEU A 355 26.54 26.93 3.78
N ILE A 356 26.81 25.70 4.25
CA ILE A 356 26.17 24.50 3.72
C ILE A 356 24.97 24.17 4.61
N MET A 357 23.82 23.98 3.99
CA MET A 357 22.63 23.45 4.63
C MET A 357 22.21 22.16 3.91
N ALA A 358 21.84 21.13 4.65
CA ALA A 358 21.30 19.91 4.07
C ALA A 358 20.02 19.50 4.79
N ALA A 359 19.11 18.83 4.09
CA ALA A 359 17.89 18.27 4.68
C ALA A 359 17.85 16.75 4.50
N THR A 360 17.38 16.06 5.54
CA THR A 360 17.10 14.62 5.48
C THR A 360 15.82 14.29 6.23
N ASN A 361 15.11 13.27 5.76
CA ASN A 361 14.01 12.67 6.51
C ASN A 361 14.49 11.59 7.50
N ARG A 362 15.74 11.17 7.37
CA ARG A 362 16.34 10.05 8.11
C ARG A 362 17.77 10.39 8.50
N THR A 363 17.96 10.89 9.71
CA THR A 363 19.29 11.18 10.26
C THR A 363 20.02 9.90 10.70
N ASP A 364 19.28 8.86 11.03
CA ASP A 364 19.74 7.55 11.52
C ASP A 364 20.55 6.76 10.49
N VAL A 365 20.26 6.93 9.20
CA VAL A 365 20.91 6.16 8.12
C VAL A 365 22.15 6.83 7.54
N LEU A 366 22.43 8.08 7.92
CA LEU A 366 23.52 8.84 7.34
C LEU A 366 24.88 8.29 7.79
N ASP A 367 25.86 8.40 6.90
CA ASP A 367 27.24 8.05 7.18
C ASP A 367 27.77 8.95 8.31
N PRO A 368 28.26 8.39 9.43
CA PRO A 368 28.80 9.17 10.54
C PRO A 368 29.92 10.12 10.13
N ALA A 369 30.60 9.88 9.01
CA ALA A 369 31.60 10.78 8.46
C ALA A 369 31.02 12.16 8.10
N LEU A 370 29.76 12.26 7.70
CA LEU A 370 29.09 13.53 7.40
C LEU A 370 28.88 14.39 8.66
N LEU A 371 28.67 13.76 9.81
CA LEU A 371 28.35 14.41 11.09
C LEU A 371 29.58 14.79 11.92
N ARG A 372 30.79 14.60 11.37
CA ARG A 372 32.03 14.94 12.10
C ARG A 372 32.23 16.47 12.17
N PRO A 373 32.88 16.98 13.23
CA PRO A 373 33.21 18.40 13.35
C PRO A 373 33.94 18.93 12.11
N GLY A 374 33.53 20.10 11.62
CA GLY A 374 34.03 20.70 10.38
C GLY A 374 33.27 20.30 9.11
N ARG A 375 32.24 19.44 9.22
CA ARG A 375 31.31 19.08 8.13
C ARG A 375 29.89 19.51 8.49
N PHE A 376 28.95 18.60 8.74
CA PHE A 376 27.67 18.92 9.36
C PHE A 376 27.81 18.90 10.86
N ASP A 377 28.40 19.96 11.39
CA ASP A 377 28.72 20.15 12.80
C ASP A 377 27.52 20.58 13.65
N ARG A 378 26.46 21.15 13.04
CA ARG A 378 25.19 21.43 13.72
C ARG A 378 24.06 20.59 13.13
N THR A 379 23.36 19.83 13.97
CA THR A 379 22.15 19.10 13.59
C THR A 379 20.95 19.73 14.26
N ILE A 380 20.01 20.24 13.47
CA ILE A 380 18.77 20.85 13.97
C ILE A 380 17.62 19.93 13.58
N THR A 381 16.88 19.46 14.58
CA THR A 381 15.70 18.62 14.37
C THR A 381 14.47 19.50 14.13
N VAL A 382 13.83 19.36 12.98
CA VAL A 382 12.60 20.04 12.59
C VAL A 382 11.44 19.06 12.74
N GLY A 383 10.79 19.10 13.90
CA GLY A 383 9.71 18.20 14.30
C GLY A 383 8.36 18.46 13.61
N LEU A 384 7.37 17.65 13.98
CA LEU A 384 5.97 17.93 13.66
C LEU A 384 5.48 19.10 14.53
N PRO A 385 4.57 19.95 14.01
CA PRO A 385 4.08 21.10 14.73
C PRO A 385 3.13 20.76 15.89
N ASP A 386 3.27 21.49 16.99
CA ASP A 386 2.38 21.45 18.16
C ASP A 386 1.02 22.08 17.86
N ILE A 387 0.00 21.86 18.71
CA ILE A 387 -1.37 22.42 18.54
C ILE A 387 -1.35 23.93 18.20
N LYS A 388 -0.56 24.74 18.93
CA LYS A 388 -0.46 26.20 18.69
C LYS A 388 0.20 26.53 17.37
N GLU A 389 1.21 25.75 16.98
CA GLU A 389 1.89 25.92 15.70
C GLU A 389 0.99 25.51 14.53
N ARG A 390 0.21 24.42 14.68
CA ARG A 390 -0.79 24.00 13.70
C ARG A 390 -1.84 25.09 13.48
N GLU A 391 -2.33 25.72 14.55
CA GLU A 391 -3.24 26.86 14.45
C GLU A 391 -2.61 28.02 13.67
N ALA A 392 -1.36 28.37 13.96
CA ALA A 392 -0.64 29.43 13.27
C ALA A 392 -0.41 29.12 11.78
N ILE A 393 -0.06 27.87 11.45
CA ILE A 393 0.12 27.39 10.07
C ILE A 393 -1.21 27.44 9.31
N LEU A 394 -2.30 26.96 9.92
CA LEU A 394 -3.64 27.03 9.31
C LEU A 394 -4.04 28.48 9.03
N LYS A 395 -3.80 29.40 9.98
CA LYS A 395 -4.05 30.85 9.81
C LYS A 395 -3.22 31.47 8.69
N LEU A 396 -1.95 31.08 8.59
CA LEU A 396 -1.05 31.54 7.53
C LEU A 396 -1.57 31.13 6.15
N HIS A 397 -1.94 29.86 5.96
CA HIS A 397 -2.44 29.35 4.68
C HIS A 397 -3.90 29.71 4.38
N ALA A 398 -4.63 30.17 5.40
CA ALA A 398 -5.94 30.80 5.28
C ALA A 398 -5.86 32.24 4.76
N ASN A 399 -4.72 32.93 4.95
CA ASN A 399 -4.56 34.30 4.52
C ASN A 399 -4.69 34.43 2.99
N GLY A 400 -5.50 35.40 2.53
CA GLY A 400 -5.83 35.59 1.12
C GLY A 400 -6.95 34.70 0.57
N LYS A 401 -7.53 33.81 1.39
CA LYS A 401 -8.70 32.98 1.00
C LYS A 401 -9.99 33.51 1.62
N ARG A 402 -11.12 33.24 0.97
CA ARG A 402 -12.47 33.60 1.48
C ARG A 402 -12.93 32.50 2.44
N ILE A 403 -12.89 32.78 3.73
CA ILE A 403 -13.24 31.82 4.79
C ILE A 403 -14.38 32.39 5.63
N ALA A 404 -15.30 31.52 6.07
CA ALA A 404 -16.42 31.92 6.91
C ALA A 404 -15.93 32.45 8.27
N SER A 405 -16.61 33.47 8.81
CA SER A 405 -16.19 34.16 10.04
C SER A 405 -16.40 33.34 11.31
N ASN A 406 -17.18 32.26 11.24
CA ASN A 406 -17.47 31.36 12.36
C ASN A 406 -16.40 30.28 12.58
N ILE A 407 -15.35 30.23 11.75
CA ILE A 407 -14.33 29.17 11.84
C ILE A 407 -13.34 29.44 12.98
N ASN A 408 -13.28 28.52 13.94
CA ASN A 408 -12.28 28.52 15.00
C ASN A 408 -11.10 27.59 14.65
N PHE A 409 -10.00 28.18 14.18
CA PHE A 409 -8.78 27.43 13.83
C PHE A 409 -8.16 26.66 15.01
N ALA A 410 -8.40 27.05 16.26
CA ALA A 410 -7.91 26.30 17.41
C ALA A 410 -8.62 24.93 17.54
N MET A 411 -9.90 24.86 17.17
CA MET A 411 -10.64 23.59 17.13
C MET A 411 -10.21 22.72 15.95
N VAL A 412 -9.99 23.35 14.78
CA VAL A 412 -9.46 22.66 13.59
C VAL A 412 -8.09 22.05 13.89
N ALA A 413 -7.20 22.79 14.57
CA ALA A 413 -5.86 22.32 14.94
C ALA A 413 -5.86 21.10 15.88
N ARG A 414 -6.90 20.94 16.71
CA ARG A 414 -7.11 19.74 17.56
C ARG A 414 -7.55 18.53 16.74
N ARG A 415 -8.23 18.73 15.61
CA ARG A 415 -8.68 17.69 14.68
C ARG A 415 -7.60 17.28 13.67
N THR A 416 -6.46 17.98 13.60
CA THR A 416 -5.31 17.66 12.73
C THR A 416 -4.03 17.25 13.49
N PRO A 417 -4.09 16.32 14.43
CA PRO A 417 -2.95 15.91 15.25
C PRO A 417 -1.93 15.13 14.43
N GLY A 418 -0.64 15.38 14.69
CA GLY A 418 0.46 14.76 13.94
C GLY A 418 0.59 15.21 12.48
N PHE A 419 -0.23 16.17 12.03
CA PHE A 419 -0.11 16.70 10.67
C PHE A 419 1.15 17.54 10.55
N SER A 420 1.90 17.31 9.47
CA SER A 420 2.99 18.18 9.04
C SER A 420 2.46 19.51 8.49
N GLY A 421 3.31 20.54 8.44
CA GLY A 421 2.94 21.84 7.86
C GLY A 421 2.41 21.72 6.43
N ALA A 422 3.02 20.86 5.61
CA ALA A 422 2.56 20.58 4.24
C ALA A 422 1.17 19.92 4.20
N GLN A 423 0.85 19.04 5.15
CA GLN A 423 -0.49 18.45 5.25
C GLN A 423 -1.54 19.49 5.66
N LEU A 424 -1.21 20.41 6.57
CA LEU A 424 -2.10 21.51 6.96
C LEU A 424 -2.35 22.49 5.81
N GLU A 425 -1.31 22.82 5.04
CA GLU A 425 -1.46 23.58 3.80
C GLU A 425 -2.43 22.87 2.84
N ASN A 426 -2.26 21.56 2.69
CA ASN A 426 -3.11 20.75 1.83
C ASN A 426 -4.57 20.71 2.30
N VAL A 427 -4.83 20.69 3.62
CA VAL A 427 -6.21 20.79 4.17
C VAL A 427 -6.89 22.08 3.69
N ILE A 428 -6.24 23.24 3.85
CA ILE A 428 -6.85 24.49 3.42
C ILE A 428 -6.98 24.55 1.89
N ASN A 429 -6.05 23.94 1.15
CA ASN A 429 -6.15 23.84 -0.31
C ASN A 429 -7.34 22.97 -0.75
N GLU A 430 -7.51 21.79 -0.18
CA GLU A 430 -8.64 20.89 -0.44
C GLU A 430 -9.98 21.55 -0.07
N ALA A 431 -10.04 22.25 1.06
CA ALA A 431 -11.22 23.02 1.46
C ALA A 431 -11.56 24.12 0.43
N SER A 432 -10.53 24.75 -0.15
CA SER A 432 -10.71 25.74 -1.23
C SER A 432 -11.29 25.08 -2.48
N LEU A 433 -10.76 23.93 -2.89
CA LEU A 433 -11.24 23.18 -4.05
C LEU A 433 -12.68 22.68 -3.86
N LEU A 434 -13.03 22.27 -2.64
CA LEU A 434 -14.40 21.93 -2.25
C LEU A 434 -15.35 23.10 -2.41
N SER A 435 -14.97 24.28 -1.90
CA SER A 435 -15.79 25.49 -2.03
C SER A 435 -16.08 25.87 -3.48
N VAL A 436 -15.10 25.67 -4.38
CA VAL A 436 -15.25 25.87 -5.82
C VAL A 436 -16.16 24.81 -6.43
N ARG A 437 -15.99 23.54 -6.05
CA ARG A 437 -16.81 22.44 -6.56
C ARG A 437 -18.29 22.58 -6.18
N GLU A 438 -18.56 23.10 -4.99
CA GLU A 438 -19.91 23.30 -4.44
C GLU A 438 -20.50 24.68 -4.78
N ASN A 439 -19.74 25.55 -5.45
CA ASN A 439 -20.15 26.93 -5.79
C ASN A 439 -20.61 27.76 -4.57
N THR A 440 -20.00 27.55 -3.40
CA THR A 440 -20.38 28.23 -2.15
C THR A 440 -19.73 29.60 -1.97
N GLY A 441 -18.66 29.91 -2.72
CA GLY A 441 -17.98 31.22 -2.75
C GLY A 441 -17.17 31.60 -1.51
N VAL A 442 -17.38 30.89 -0.40
CA VAL A 442 -16.68 31.01 0.90
C VAL A 442 -16.42 29.59 1.43
N ILE A 443 -15.26 29.38 2.05
CA ILE A 443 -14.89 28.12 2.69
C ILE A 443 -15.61 27.98 4.03
N THR A 444 -16.39 26.91 4.20
CA THR A 444 -17.13 26.60 5.43
C THR A 444 -16.41 25.59 6.33
N ILE A 445 -16.88 25.41 7.57
CA ILE A 445 -16.27 24.44 8.51
C ILE A 445 -16.46 23.01 8.02
N GLU A 446 -17.61 22.69 7.41
CA GLU A 446 -17.93 21.37 6.86
C GLU A 446 -16.95 20.99 5.74
N GLN A 447 -16.57 21.97 4.90
CA GLN A 447 -15.58 21.77 3.84
C GLN A 447 -14.17 21.58 4.39
N ILE A 448 -13.82 22.24 5.49
CA ILE A 448 -12.55 22.00 6.19
C ILE A 448 -12.55 20.61 6.80
N ASP A 449 -13.64 20.18 7.44
CA ASP A 449 -13.74 18.84 8.03
C ASP A 449 -13.68 17.74 6.95
N GLU A 450 -14.33 17.92 5.80
CA GLU A 450 -14.20 17.01 4.65
C GLU A 450 -12.77 17.03 4.07
N ALA A 451 -12.11 18.18 4.05
CA ALA A 451 -10.72 18.29 3.61
C ALA A 451 -9.76 17.55 4.55
N ILE A 452 -9.95 17.65 5.86
CA ILE A 452 -9.19 16.87 6.85
C ILE A 452 -9.37 15.38 6.57
N ASP A 453 -10.61 14.92 6.39
CA ASP A 453 -10.90 13.52 6.11
C ASP A 453 -10.21 13.03 4.84
N ARG A 454 -10.16 13.87 3.79
CA ARG A 454 -9.46 13.56 2.54
C ARG A 454 -7.95 13.43 2.71
N VAL A 455 -7.35 14.27 3.54
CA VAL A 455 -5.91 14.21 3.82
C VAL A 455 -5.57 12.95 4.64
N ILE A 456 -6.47 12.49 5.52
CA ILE A 456 -6.26 11.29 6.35
C ILE A 456 -6.52 10.01 5.56
N ALA A 457 -7.72 9.86 4.99
CA ALA A 457 -8.24 8.59 4.49
C ALA A 457 -8.57 8.60 2.99
N GLY A 458 -8.39 9.74 2.32
CA GLY A 458 -8.74 9.93 0.92
C GLY A 458 -10.21 10.30 0.69
N PRO A 459 -10.61 10.44 -0.58
CA PRO A 459 -11.97 10.84 -0.94
C PRO A 459 -13.01 9.79 -0.55
N ALA A 460 -14.21 10.26 -0.17
CA ALA A 460 -15.35 9.40 0.14
C ALA A 460 -15.76 8.54 -1.07
N LYS A 461 -15.99 7.25 -0.84
CA LYS A 461 -16.41 6.29 -1.87
C LYS A 461 -17.91 6.32 -2.08
N LYS A 462 -18.42 7.34 -2.78
CA LYS A 462 -19.86 7.48 -3.09
C LYS A 462 -20.44 6.36 -3.97
N SER A 463 -19.60 5.61 -4.70
CA SER A 463 -20.04 4.56 -5.62
C SER A 463 -20.16 3.16 -4.98
N ARG A 464 -19.68 2.97 -3.75
CA ARG A 464 -19.80 1.68 -3.06
C ARG A 464 -21.19 1.61 -2.45
N THR A 465 -22.07 0.80 -3.02
CA THR A 465 -23.35 0.43 -2.41
C THR A 465 -23.06 -0.42 -1.18
N ILE A 466 -23.12 0.17 0.01
CA ILE A 466 -23.03 -0.53 1.30
C ILE A 466 -24.45 -0.96 1.66
N SER A 467 -24.62 -2.20 2.10
CA SER A 467 -25.92 -2.67 2.60
C SER A 467 -26.26 -1.99 3.93
N GLU A 468 -27.52 -1.73 4.20
CA GLU A 468 -27.94 -1.09 5.46
C GLU A 468 -27.48 -1.89 6.69
N LYS A 469 -27.48 -3.22 6.59
CA LYS A 469 -26.97 -4.12 7.63
C LYS A 469 -25.46 -3.94 7.88
N GLU A 470 -24.67 -3.76 6.82
CA GLU A 470 -23.23 -3.47 6.93
C GLU A 470 -23.01 -2.07 7.52
N ASN A 471 -23.83 -1.09 7.15
CA ASN A 471 -23.74 0.27 7.70
C ASN A 471 -24.06 0.32 9.20
N ILE A 472 -25.10 -0.42 9.64
CA ILE A 472 -25.45 -0.57 11.06
C ILE A 472 -24.34 -1.30 11.83
N ALA A 473 -23.75 -2.35 11.25
CA ALA A 473 -22.63 -3.05 11.88
C ALA A 473 -21.43 -2.11 12.09
N VAL A 474 -21.08 -1.30 11.07
CA VAL A 474 -20.04 -0.28 11.19
C VAL A 474 -20.41 0.76 12.25
N ALA A 475 -21.66 1.21 12.31
CA ALA A 475 -22.09 2.16 13.35
C ALA A 475 -21.93 1.60 14.77
N TYR A 476 -22.29 0.34 15.02
CA TYR A 476 -22.03 -0.31 16.32
C TYR A 476 -20.54 -0.45 16.61
N HIS A 477 -19.74 -0.77 15.60
CA HIS A 477 -18.29 -0.88 15.72
C HIS A 477 -17.67 0.46 16.16
N GLU A 478 -17.97 1.54 15.45
CA GLU A 478 -17.45 2.87 15.74
C GLU A 478 -17.97 3.42 17.08
N ALA A 479 -19.24 3.14 17.40
CA ALA A 479 -19.83 3.47 18.69
C ALA A 479 -19.16 2.71 19.85
N GLY A 480 -18.79 1.44 19.65
CA GLY A 480 -18.08 0.62 20.63
C GLY A 480 -16.75 1.23 21.03
N HIS A 481 -15.96 1.67 20.05
CA HIS A 481 -14.74 2.44 20.31
C HIS A 481 -15.05 3.70 21.13
N ALA A 482 -16.05 4.48 20.71
CA ALA A 482 -16.38 5.75 21.34
C ALA A 482 -16.78 5.60 22.81
N VAL A 483 -17.69 4.67 23.12
CA VAL A 483 -18.17 4.43 24.49
C VAL A 483 -17.02 4.08 25.42
N VAL A 484 -16.14 3.19 24.99
CA VAL A 484 -14.96 2.80 25.78
C VAL A 484 -14.04 3.99 25.99
N GLY A 485 -13.72 4.74 24.94
CA GLY A 485 -12.83 5.91 25.01
C GLY A 485 -13.37 7.01 25.94
N ILE A 486 -14.69 7.22 25.95
CA ILE A 486 -15.36 8.20 26.81
C ILE A 486 -15.31 7.79 28.30
N LYS A 487 -15.59 6.52 28.60
CA LYS A 487 -15.73 6.06 30.00
C LYS A 487 -14.41 5.69 30.66
N ILE A 488 -13.37 5.34 29.89
CA ILE A 488 -12.09 4.93 30.45
C ILE A 488 -11.22 6.15 30.83
N LYS A 489 -10.85 6.25 32.12
CA LYS A 489 -9.94 7.30 32.59
C LYS A 489 -8.56 7.14 31.97
N GLY A 490 -7.99 8.23 31.48
CA GLY A 490 -6.70 8.22 30.76
C GLY A 490 -6.78 7.67 29.34
N GLY A 491 -7.99 7.39 28.84
CA GLY A 491 -8.23 7.10 27.42
C GLY A 491 -8.14 8.35 26.56
N ASN A 492 -8.08 8.13 25.25
CA ASN A 492 -8.17 9.20 24.27
C ASN A 492 -9.63 9.67 24.17
N LYS A 493 -9.85 10.99 24.16
CA LYS A 493 -11.16 11.58 23.90
C LYS A 493 -11.51 11.52 22.42
N VAL A 494 -12.77 11.24 22.15
CA VAL A 494 -13.30 11.22 20.79
C VAL A 494 -13.48 12.64 20.27
N GLN A 495 -12.87 12.94 19.13
CA GLN A 495 -13.00 14.23 18.44
C GLN A 495 -14.04 14.19 17.32
N LYS A 496 -14.15 13.05 16.62
CA LYS A 496 -15.05 12.85 15.49
C LYS A 496 -15.24 11.36 15.23
N ILE A 497 -16.44 10.97 14.84
CA ILE A 497 -16.78 9.60 14.42
C ILE A 497 -17.49 9.69 13.08
N THR A 498 -17.15 8.82 12.11
CA THR A 498 -17.82 8.75 10.82
C THR A 498 -17.97 7.32 10.34
N ILE A 499 -19.11 7.00 9.72
CA ILE A 499 -19.38 5.73 9.05
C ILE A 499 -19.27 5.85 7.52
N ILE A 500 -18.76 6.99 7.02
CA ILE A 500 -18.58 7.22 5.60
C ILE A 500 -17.34 6.45 5.11
N PRO A 501 -17.49 5.52 4.13
CA PRO A 501 -16.39 4.68 3.69
C PRO A 501 -15.32 5.49 2.95
N ARG A 502 -14.06 5.33 3.38
CA ARG A 502 -12.89 6.00 2.79
C ARG A 502 -11.74 5.03 2.63
N GLY A 503 -11.08 5.06 1.47
CA GLY A 503 -9.94 4.19 1.21
C GLY A 503 -10.28 2.70 1.45
N LYS A 504 -9.63 2.09 2.44
CA LYS A 504 -9.88 0.70 2.87
C LYS A 504 -10.80 0.59 4.11
N ALA A 505 -11.12 1.69 4.76
CA ALA A 505 -11.93 1.74 5.98
C ALA A 505 -13.43 1.88 5.66
N GLY A 506 -14.27 1.20 6.45
CA GLY A 506 -15.74 1.31 6.39
C GLY A 506 -16.28 2.52 7.16
N GLY A 507 -15.62 2.86 8.26
CA GLY A 507 -15.78 4.06 9.08
C GLY A 507 -14.47 4.33 9.80
N TYR A 508 -14.39 5.41 10.59
CA TYR A 508 -13.28 5.58 11.51
C TYR A 508 -13.63 6.53 12.68
N ASN A 509 -12.90 6.33 13.78
CA ASN A 509 -12.97 7.17 14.97
C ASN A 509 -11.67 7.97 15.16
N LEU A 510 -11.79 9.29 15.25
CA LEU A 510 -10.67 10.19 15.55
C LEU A 510 -10.58 10.40 17.07
N MET A 511 -9.76 9.59 17.73
CA MET A 511 -9.51 9.70 19.17
C MET A 511 -8.17 10.35 19.47
N MET A 512 -8.16 11.37 20.33
CA MET A 512 -6.96 12.07 20.74
C MET A 512 -6.82 12.17 22.26
N PRO A 513 -5.60 12.11 22.80
CA PRO A 513 -5.38 12.37 24.21
C PRO A 513 -5.77 13.83 24.52
N ASP A 514 -6.19 14.08 25.77
CA ASP A 514 -6.50 15.42 26.25
C ASP A 514 -5.31 16.39 26.15
N GLU A 515 -4.11 15.85 26.36
CA GLU A 515 -2.85 16.56 26.32
C GLU A 515 -1.85 15.81 25.46
N GLU A 516 -1.15 16.53 24.58
CA GLU A 516 -0.01 15.97 23.83
C GLU A 516 1.15 15.75 24.80
N LYS A 517 1.31 14.51 25.28
CA LYS A 517 2.39 14.10 26.19
C LYS A 517 3.46 13.30 25.44
N TYR A 518 4.72 13.55 25.80
CA TYR A 518 5.85 12.74 25.32
C TYR A 518 5.86 11.33 25.90
N ASN A 519 5.52 11.19 27.19
CA ASN A 519 5.54 9.92 27.90
C ASN A 519 4.12 9.51 28.31
N ARG A 520 3.80 8.24 28.15
CA ARG A 520 2.52 7.64 28.57
C ARG A 520 2.75 6.66 29.71
N SER A 521 1.81 6.63 30.65
CA SER A 521 1.77 5.67 31.74
C SER A 521 1.21 4.32 31.30
N LYS A 522 1.51 3.25 32.06
CA LYS A 522 0.95 1.91 31.83
C LYS A 522 -0.57 1.91 31.76
N SER A 523 -1.24 2.68 32.63
CA SER A 523 -2.70 2.78 32.65
C SER A 523 -3.27 3.47 31.40
N GLU A 524 -2.60 4.51 30.89
CA GLU A 524 -3.01 5.18 29.64
C GLU A 524 -2.83 4.24 28.44
N LEU A 525 -1.73 3.47 28.38
CA LEU A 525 -1.51 2.48 27.32
C LEU A 525 -2.55 1.35 27.34
N LEU A 526 -2.88 0.84 28.53
CA LEU A 526 -3.97 -0.13 28.70
C LEU A 526 -5.32 0.46 28.30
N ALA A 527 -5.56 1.74 28.60
CA ALA A 527 -6.78 2.42 28.19
C ALA A 527 -6.90 2.52 26.66
N ILE A 528 -5.80 2.84 25.97
CA ILE A 528 -5.74 2.87 24.50
C ILE A 528 -6.00 1.48 23.92
N ILE A 529 -5.37 0.43 24.46
CA ILE A 529 -5.60 -0.96 24.02
C ILE A 529 -7.08 -1.36 24.23
N THR A 530 -7.65 -1.02 25.39
CA THR A 530 -9.07 -1.28 25.71
C THR A 530 -9.98 -0.59 24.70
N SER A 531 -9.66 0.66 24.34
CA SER A 531 -10.40 1.42 23.32
C SER A 531 -10.35 0.75 21.94
N PHE A 532 -9.20 0.23 21.51
CA PHE A 532 -9.08 -0.53 20.25
C PHE A 532 -9.87 -1.85 20.27
N MET A 533 -10.06 -2.48 21.43
CA MET A 533 -10.92 -3.67 21.53
C MET A 533 -12.41 -3.34 21.52
N GLY A 534 -12.79 -2.08 21.75
CA GLY A 534 -14.18 -1.64 21.89
C GLY A 534 -15.08 -1.97 20.70
N GLY A 535 -14.64 -1.70 19.47
CA GLY A 535 -15.46 -1.97 18.28
C GLY A 535 -15.78 -3.45 18.08
N ARG A 536 -14.76 -4.30 18.18
CA ARG A 536 -14.93 -5.77 18.12
C ARG A 536 -15.85 -6.29 19.23
N VAL A 537 -15.69 -5.79 20.44
CA VAL A 537 -16.51 -6.21 21.59
C VAL A 537 -17.96 -5.76 21.43
N ALA A 538 -18.22 -4.56 20.90
CA ALA A 538 -19.57 -4.11 20.60
C ALA A 538 -20.25 -5.02 19.56
N GLU A 539 -19.54 -5.38 18.48
CA GLU A 539 -20.05 -6.37 17.52
C GLU A 539 -20.33 -7.72 18.16
N ALA A 540 -19.42 -8.22 19.01
CA ALA A 540 -19.57 -9.50 19.67
C ALA A 540 -20.78 -9.54 20.62
N ILE A 541 -21.06 -8.44 21.34
CA ILE A 541 -22.23 -8.33 22.23
C ILE A 541 -23.54 -8.37 21.44
N ILE A 542 -23.61 -7.67 20.31
CA ILE A 542 -24.85 -7.53 19.52
C ILE A 542 -25.08 -8.76 18.63
N TYR A 543 -24.07 -9.16 17.86
CA TYR A 543 -24.16 -10.19 16.82
C TYR A 543 -23.69 -11.58 17.28
N GLY A 544 -22.97 -11.68 18.39
CA GLY A 544 -22.36 -12.91 18.90
C GLY A 544 -20.93 -13.14 18.37
N ALA A 545 -20.18 -14.04 19.02
CA ALA A 545 -18.77 -14.30 18.72
C ALA A 545 -18.52 -14.74 17.27
N ASP A 546 -19.42 -15.55 16.70
CA ASP A 546 -19.26 -16.11 15.35
C ASP A 546 -19.53 -15.09 14.23
N ASN A 547 -20.16 -13.96 14.55
CA ASN A 547 -20.54 -12.92 13.59
C ASN A 547 -19.68 -11.64 13.72
N VAL A 548 -18.56 -11.72 14.43
CA VAL A 548 -17.60 -10.61 14.52
C VAL A 548 -16.95 -10.39 13.16
N SER A 549 -16.89 -9.13 12.72
CA SER A 549 -16.43 -8.75 11.40
C SER A 549 -14.90 -8.78 11.28
N THR A 550 -14.42 -8.85 10.03
CA THR A 550 -12.99 -8.63 9.71
C THR A 550 -12.56 -7.16 9.80
N GLY A 551 -13.52 -6.24 10.04
CA GLY A 551 -13.27 -4.81 10.21
C GLY A 551 -12.29 -4.46 11.33
N ALA A 552 -12.28 -5.26 12.42
CA ALA A 552 -11.43 -5.05 13.59
C ALA A 552 -9.92 -5.36 13.37
N SER A 553 -9.52 -5.78 12.17
CA SER A 553 -8.16 -6.26 11.90
C SER A 553 -7.07 -5.21 12.18
N ASP A 554 -7.31 -3.94 11.79
CA ASP A 554 -6.36 -2.85 12.03
C ASP A 554 -6.26 -2.48 13.52
N ASP A 555 -7.38 -2.52 14.25
CA ASP A 555 -7.40 -2.26 15.69
C ASP A 555 -6.67 -3.35 16.48
N ILE A 556 -6.85 -4.62 16.09
CA ILE A 556 -6.11 -5.75 16.65
C ILE A 556 -4.61 -5.58 16.39
N ALA A 557 -4.21 -5.19 15.18
CA ALA A 557 -2.81 -4.97 14.84
C ALA A 557 -2.19 -3.84 15.68
N LYS A 558 -2.90 -2.71 15.83
CA LYS A 558 -2.47 -1.57 16.65
C LYS A 558 -2.36 -1.94 18.13
N ALA A 559 -3.40 -2.56 18.68
CA ALA A 559 -3.43 -3.02 20.07
C ALA A 559 -2.31 -4.01 20.38
N THR A 560 -2.11 -4.99 19.48
CA THR A 560 -1.05 -6.00 19.61
C THR A 560 0.34 -5.37 19.55
N ASN A 561 0.57 -4.40 18.65
CA ASN A 561 1.85 -3.70 18.57
C ASN A 561 2.15 -2.91 19.85
N ILE A 562 1.16 -2.18 20.40
CA ILE A 562 1.32 -1.47 21.67
C ILE A 562 1.59 -2.46 22.81
N ALA A 563 0.82 -3.55 22.91
CA ALA A 563 1.03 -4.58 23.92
C ALA A 563 2.43 -5.22 23.81
N ARG A 564 2.91 -5.47 22.58
CA ARG A 564 4.26 -5.98 22.33
C ARG A 564 5.32 -5.01 22.79
N LYS A 565 5.23 -3.72 22.43
CA LYS A 565 6.18 -2.68 22.90
C LYS A 565 6.15 -2.51 24.42
N MET A 566 4.98 -2.62 25.06
CA MET A 566 4.87 -2.64 26.52
C MET A 566 5.70 -3.77 27.14
N VAL A 567 5.72 -4.95 26.51
CA VAL A 567 6.44 -6.12 27.00
C VAL A 567 7.92 -6.09 26.62
N THR A 568 8.26 -5.76 25.37
CA THR A 568 9.60 -5.94 24.81
C THR A 568 10.49 -4.69 24.84
N GLU A 569 9.91 -3.49 24.85
CA GLU A 569 10.67 -2.24 24.74
C GLU A 569 10.58 -1.38 26.00
N TRP A 570 9.38 -1.22 26.55
CA TRP A 570 9.12 -0.29 27.67
C TRP A 570 9.18 -0.95 29.05
N GLY A 571 9.27 -2.28 29.12
CA GLY A 571 9.44 -2.98 30.39
C GLY A 571 8.24 -2.85 31.33
N LEU A 572 7.03 -2.78 30.79
CA LEU A 572 5.76 -2.57 31.52
C LEU A 572 5.00 -3.87 31.81
N SER A 573 5.66 -5.02 31.65
CA SER A 573 5.08 -6.35 31.89
C SER A 573 5.66 -7.03 33.13
N ASP A 574 5.11 -8.21 33.47
CA ASP A 574 5.60 -9.01 34.59
C ASP A 574 7.02 -9.59 34.33
N LEU A 575 7.55 -9.47 33.11
CA LEU A 575 8.94 -9.82 32.76
C LEU A 575 9.98 -8.81 33.24
N GLY A 576 9.52 -7.67 33.77
CA GLY A 576 10.36 -6.63 34.34
C GLY A 576 10.89 -5.61 33.33
N PRO A 577 11.71 -4.66 33.80
CA PRO A 577 12.17 -3.52 33.02
C PRO A 577 13.37 -3.85 32.11
N ILE A 578 13.23 -4.89 31.27
CA ILE A 578 14.28 -5.34 30.33
C ILE A 578 13.84 -5.03 28.90
N LYS A 579 14.76 -4.47 28.11
CA LYS A 579 14.56 -4.27 26.67
C LYS A 579 14.97 -5.53 25.91
N TYR A 580 13.99 -6.32 25.48
CA TYR A 580 14.16 -7.56 24.73
C TYR A 580 14.33 -7.34 23.22
N GLU A 581 13.79 -6.23 22.71
CA GLU A 581 13.84 -5.89 21.28
C GLU A 581 14.36 -4.47 21.04
N GLU A 582 15.12 -4.31 19.97
CA GLU A 582 15.50 -3.00 19.44
C GLU A 582 14.61 -2.62 18.26
N ASP A 583 14.16 -1.37 18.23
CA ASP A 583 13.30 -0.81 17.18
C ASP A 583 14.13 -0.75 15.88
N SER A 584 14.06 -1.81 15.05
CA SER A 584 14.76 -1.87 13.77
C SER A 584 13.91 -1.22 12.68
N SER A 585 13.91 0.11 12.67
CA SER A 585 13.23 1.00 11.72
C SER A 585 13.78 0.95 10.28
N ASN A 586 14.45 -0.14 9.85
CA ASN A 586 15.07 -0.26 8.54
C ASN A 586 14.29 -1.20 7.60
N PRO A 587 13.41 -0.67 6.71
CA PRO A 587 12.47 -1.48 5.94
C PRO A 587 13.05 -2.13 4.67
N PHE A 588 14.34 -1.93 4.37
CA PHE A 588 14.83 -2.10 2.98
C PHE A 588 15.89 -3.20 2.78
N LEU A 589 16.32 -3.89 3.82
CA LEU A 589 17.20 -5.06 3.67
C LEU A 589 16.52 -6.23 4.36
N GLY A 590 16.53 -7.40 3.71
CA GLY A 590 15.97 -8.68 4.14
C GLY A 590 16.51 -9.23 5.47
N ARG A 591 16.50 -8.39 6.50
CA ARG A 591 16.75 -8.66 7.90
C ARG A 591 15.57 -9.38 8.55
N ASP A 592 14.39 -9.42 7.92
CA ASP A 592 13.32 -10.32 8.35
C ASP A 592 13.75 -11.79 8.29
N TYR A 593 14.72 -12.15 7.42
CA TYR A 593 15.32 -13.48 7.42
C TYR A 593 16.41 -13.71 8.49
N MET A 594 16.89 -12.64 9.14
CA MET A 594 17.89 -12.70 10.22
C MET A 594 17.48 -11.83 11.42
N LYS A 595 16.20 -11.86 11.80
CA LYS A 595 15.83 -11.56 13.18
C LYS A 595 16.33 -12.71 14.04
N ASN A 596 17.62 -12.65 14.40
CA ASN A 596 18.05 -13.33 15.61
C ASN A 596 17.31 -12.63 16.74
N SER A 597 16.18 -13.20 17.18
CA SER A 597 15.60 -12.83 18.47
C SER A 597 16.74 -12.91 19.46
N SER A 598 17.10 -11.77 20.08
CA SER A 598 18.22 -11.70 21.03
C SER A 598 17.89 -12.40 22.36
N PHE A 599 16.84 -13.22 22.36
CA PHE A 599 16.24 -13.90 23.49
C PHE A 599 15.91 -15.35 23.12
N SER A 600 15.91 -16.21 24.13
CA SER A 600 15.67 -17.65 23.97
C SER A 600 14.21 -17.93 23.56
N SER A 601 13.95 -19.11 23.00
CA SER A 601 12.58 -19.54 22.65
C SER A 601 11.63 -19.51 23.85
N LYS A 602 12.13 -19.82 25.04
CA LYS A 602 11.36 -19.74 26.29
C LYS A 602 10.93 -18.31 26.61
N VAL A 603 11.85 -17.34 26.50
CA VAL A 603 11.51 -15.92 26.70
C VAL A 603 10.54 -15.44 25.61
N GLY A 604 10.68 -15.94 24.38
CA GLY A 604 9.71 -15.67 23.31
C GLY A 604 8.29 -16.13 23.66
N GLN A 605 8.15 -17.35 24.20
CA GLN A 605 6.87 -17.86 24.68
C GLN A 605 6.31 -17.00 25.82
N GLU A 606 7.15 -16.63 26.80
CA GLU A 606 6.76 -15.77 27.91
C GLU A 606 6.28 -14.39 27.43
N ILE A 607 6.93 -13.81 26.42
CA ILE A 607 6.51 -12.55 25.78
C ILE A 607 5.11 -12.71 25.17
N ASP A 608 4.87 -13.77 24.38
CA ASP A 608 3.58 -14.01 23.74
C ASP A 608 2.45 -14.24 24.76
N GLU A 609 2.74 -14.92 25.86
CA GLU A 609 1.80 -15.11 26.97
C GLU A 609 1.44 -13.77 27.63
N GLN A 610 2.41 -12.89 27.86
CA GLN A 610 2.16 -11.56 28.42
C GLN A 610 1.36 -10.67 27.47
N ILE A 611 1.65 -10.69 26.17
CA ILE A 611 0.87 -9.95 25.17
C ILE A 611 -0.58 -10.43 25.19
N ARG A 612 -0.80 -11.75 25.15
CA ARG A 612 -2.15 -12.33 25.21
C ARG A 612 -2.90 -11.93 26.48
N LYS A 613 -2.22 -11.96 27.63
CA LYS A 613 -2.78 -11.52 28.92
C LYS A 613 -3.23 -10.07 28.88
N ILE A 614 -2.42 -9.16 28.31
CA ILE A 614 -2.76 -7.74 28.16
C ILE A 614 -4.00 -7.56 27.28
N ILE A 615 -4.04 -8.22 26.11
CA ILE A 615 -5.14 -8.09 25.16
C ILE A 615 -6.45 -8.62 25.74
N LEU A 616 -6.47 -9.84 26.31
CA LEU A 616 -7.67 -10.43 26.89
C LEU A 616 -8.19 -9.64 28.10
N THR A 617 -7.30 -9.08 28.91
CA THR A 617 -7.70 -8.22 30.04
C THR A 617 -8.34 -6.93 29.53
N ALA A 618 -7.79 -6.33 28.48
CA ALA A 618 -8.35 -5.14 27.86
C ALA A 618 -9.70 -5.41 27.19
N GLU A 619 -9.84 -6.55 26.51
CA GLU A 619 -11.09 -7.00 25.92
C GLU A 619 -12.19 -7.22 26.97
N LYS A 620 -11.85 -7.87 28.09
CA LYS A 620 -12.76 -8.02 29.23
C LYS A 620 -13.23 -6.67 29.78
N LYS A 621 -12.30 -5.74 29.97
CA LYS A 621 -12.63 -4.41 30.47
C LYS A 621 -13.51 -3.62 29.49
N ALA A 622 -13.25 -3.73 28.18
CA ALA A 622 -14.09 -3.13 27.16
C ALA A 622 -15.51 -3.70 27.21
N HIS A 623 -15.64 -5.01 27.43
CA HIS A 623 -16.92 -5.70 27.56
C HIS A 623 -17.72 -5.24 28.77
N GLU A 624 -17.09 -5.12 29.95
CA GLU A 624 -17.72 -4.57 31.16
C GLU A 624 -18.24 -3.15 30.91
N ILE A 625 -17.40 -2.27 30.34
CA ILE A 625 -17.75 -0.87 30.07
C ILE A 625 -18.93 -0.77 29.09
N ILE A 626 -18.90 -1.51 27.98
CA ILE A 626 -19.96 -1.45 26.96
C ILE A 626 -21.27 -2.01 27.51
N THR A 627 -21.20 -3.07 28.32
CA THR A 627 -22.39 -3.69 28.92
C THR A 627 -23.05 -2.75 29.94
N GLU A 628 -22.27 -2.06 30.77
CA GLU A 628 -22.77 -1.05 31.72
C GLU A 628 -23.36 0.18 31.02
N ASN A 629 -22.84 0.54 29.83
CA ASN A 629 -23.20 1.76 29.11
C ASN A 629 -23.97 1.48 27.81
N ARG A 630 -24.79 0.42 27.79
CA ARG A 630 -25.52 -0.01 26.58
C ARG A 630 -26.43 1.08 26.00
N GLN A 631 -27.06 1.88 26.85
CA GLN A 631 -27.89 3.01 26.40
C GLN A 631 -27.08 4.05 25.63
N LEU A 632 -25.84 4.34 26.07
CA LEU A 632 -24.95 5.28 25.38
C LEU A 632 -24.51 4.73 24.02
N LEU A 633 -24.25 3.42 23.93
CA LEU A 633 -23.93 2.76 22.66
C LEU A 633 -25.05 2.93 21.63
N GLU A 634 -26.30 2.67 22.02
CA GLU A 634 -27.46 2.82 21.14
C GLU A 634 -27.64 4.25 20.66
N LEU A 635 -27.51 5.25 21.55
CA LEU A 635 -27.64 6.66 21.19
C LEU A 635 -26.57 7.12 20.21
N ILE A 636 -25.31 6.70 20.41
CA ILE A 636 -24.22 7.04 19.50
C ILE A 636 -24.42 6.38 18.13
N LYS A 637 -24.80 5.09 18.11
CA LYS A 637 -25.13 4.38 16.87
C LYS A 637 -26.28 5.07 16.13
N ASP A 638 -27.35 5.45 16.83
CA ASP A 638 -28.49 6.13 16.21
C ASP A 638 -28.08 7.48 15.62
N ALA A 639 -27.27 8.25 16.35
CA ALA A 639 -26.74 9.52 15.85
C ALA A 639 -25.88 9.34 14.58
N LEU A 640 -25.08 8.27 14.53
CA LEU A 640 -24.27 7.92 13.36
C LEU A 640 -25.13 7.51 12.16
N ILE A 641 -26.19 6.74 12.34
CA ILE A 641 -27.08 6.36 11.22
C ILE A 641 -27.81 7.58 10.66
N ILE A 642 -28.16 8.58 11.49
CA ILE A 642 -28.87 9.79 11.05
C ILE A 642 -27.96 10.75 10.29
N LYS A 643 -26.77 11.02 10.83
CA LYS A 643 -25.90 12.11 10.33
C LYS A 643 -24.68 11.60 9.55
N GLU A 644 -24.44 10.29 9.57
CA GLU A 644 -23.23 9.59 9.08
C GLU A 644 -21.92 10.01 9.77
N THR A 645 -21.87 11.20 10.37
CA THR A 645 -20.71 11.78 11.03
C THR A 645 -21.15 12.63 12.22
N ILE A 646 -20.55 12.39 13.39
CA ILE A 646 -20.80 13.16 14.61
C ILE A 646 -19.48 13.69 15.19
N VAL A 647 -19.53 14.89 15.76
CA VAL A 647 -18.35 15.59 16.32
C VAL A 647 -18.34 15.56 17.85
N ALA A 648 -17.20 15.91 18.45
CA ALA A 648 -17.00 15.91 19.90
C ALA A 648 -18.11 16.60 20.69
N GLU A 649 -18.59 17.76 20.20
CA GLU A 649 -19.61 18.56 20.87
C GLU A 649 -20.96 17.82 20.97
N GLU A 650 -21.31 17.08 19.92
CA GLU A 650 -22.53 16.26 19.87
C GLU A 650 -22.40 15.02 20.75
N ILE A 651 -21.21 14.40 20.76
CA ILE A 651 -20.92 13.24 21.60
C ILE A 651 -20.97 13.62 23.08
N GLU A 652 -20.37 14.75 23.46
CA GLU A 652 -20.44 15.28 24.83
C GLU A 652 -21.87 15.60 25.25
N TYR A 653 -22.70 16.11 24.33
CA TYR A 653 -24.12 16.35 24.61
C TYR A 653 -24.85 15.04 24.91
N ILE A 654 -24.66 14.02 24.07
CA ILE A 654 -25.26 12.69 24.24
C ILE A 654 -24.82 12.08 25.58
N GLU A 655 -23.53 12.18 25.92
CA GLU A 655 -23.03 11.64 27.18
C GLU A 655 -23.65 12.32 28.41
N LYS A 656 -23.77 13.65 28.40
CA LYS A 656 -24.26 14.44 29.54
C LYS A 656 -25.77 14.34 29.74
N HIS A 657 -26.54 14.34 28.65
CA HIS A 657 -28.00 14.39 28.69
C HIS A 657 -28.66 13.03 28.47
N MET A 658 -27.90 12.02 28.00
CA MET A 658 -28.41 10.70 27.63
C MET A 658 -29.55 10.78 26.59
N GLU A 659 -29.49 11.79 25.72
CA GLU A 659 -30.48 12.10 24.68
C GLU A 659 -29.78 12.58 23.40
N LEU A 660 -30.45 12.44 22.26
CA LEU A 660 -29.95 12.95 20.98
C LEU A 660 -29.96 14.49 20.97
N PRO A 661 -28.95 15.16 20.39
CA PRO A 661 -28.96 16.60 20.19
C PRO A 661 -30.21 17.06 19.42
N PRO A 662 -30.71 18.28 19.67
CA PRO A 662 -31.92 18.79 19.01
C PRO A 662 -31.77 18.88 17.48
N GLU A 663 -30.57 19.16 16.97
CA GLU A 663 -30.26 19.17 15.54
C GLU A 663 -30.48 17.78 14.92
N ILE A 664 -29.87 16.74 15.49
CA ILE A 664 -30.02 15.35 15.04
C ILE A 664 -31.46 14.87 15.19
N THR A 665 -32.15 15.31 16.25
CA THR A 665 -33.56 14.97 16.48
C THR A 665 -34.48 15.59 15.42
N ASN A 666 -34.18 16.79 14.94
CA ASN A 666 -34.91 17.43 13.84
C ASN A 666 -34.66 16.72 12.52
N THR A 667 -33.41 16.37 12.20
CA THR A 667 -33.08 15.56 11.01
C THR A 667 -33.77 14.20 11.06
N LYS A 668 -33.85 13.56 12.23
CA LYS A 668 -34.62 12.31 12.42
C LYS A 668 -36.11 12.47 12.07
N LYS A 669 -36.71 13.61 12.42
CA LYS A 669 -38.11 13.92 12.09
C LYS A 669 -38.31 14.18 10.60
N GLU A 670 -37.35 14.82 9.94
CA GLU A 670 -37.36 15.04 8.49
C GLU A 670 -37.25 13.72 7.73
N LEU A 671 -36.29 12.87 8.09
CA LEU A 671 -36.10 11.53 7.51
C LEU A 671 -37.34 10.64 7.69
N LYS A 672 -38.01 10.73 8.85
CA LYS A 672 -39.26 9.99 9.10
C LYS A 672 -40.38 10.34 8.10
N ASN A 673 -40.37 11.55 7.55
CA ASN A 673 -41.36 11.96 6.55
C ASN A 673 -40.98 11.56 5.12
N GLU A 674 -39.71 11.19 4.89
CA GLU A 674 -39.14 10.89 3.57
C GLU A 674 -39.11 9.39 3.26
N TYR A 675 -39.00 8.54 4.28
CA TYR A 675 -39.01 7.08 4.18
C TYR A 675 -40.40 6.48 4.48
N SER A 676 -40.68 5.28 3.95
CA SER A 676 -41.88 4.53 4.33
C SER A 676 -41.80 4.14 5.82
N GLU A 677 -42.94 3.95 6.52
CA GLU A 677 -42.91 3.55 7.93
C GLU A 677 -42.19 2.21 8.11
N GLU A 678 -42.26 1.30 7.14
CA GLU A 678 -41.56 0.01 7.17
C GLU A 678 -40.04 0.19 7.01
N ASP A 679 -39.56 0.95 6.02
CA ASP A 679 -38.12 1.18 5.81
C ASP A 679 -37.50 2.03 6.94
N PHE A 680 -38.24 3.02 7.45
CA PHE A 680 -37.80 3.80 8.61
C PHE A 680 -37.72 2.91 9.86
N ASN A 681 -38.69 2.02 10.03
CA ASN A 681 -38.62 1.01 11.07
C ASN A 681 -37.56 -0.06 10.76
N GLU A 682 -37.12 -0.26 9.52
CA GLU A 682 -36.00 -1.15 9.22
C GLU A 682 -34.68 -0.47 9.63
N LEU A 683 -34.40 0.72 9.09
CA LEU A 683 -33.18 1.48 9.40
C LEU A 683 -33.03 1.86 10.88
N PHE A 684 -34.12 2.27 11.52
CA PHE A 684 -34.09 2.75 12.91
C PHE A 684 -34.62 1.74 13.93
N ASN A 685 -35.46 0.78 13.51
CA ASN A 685 -36.12 -0.18 14.40
C ASN A 685 -35.90 -1.68 14.03
N GLU A 686 -35.13 -2.09 13.00
CA GLU A 686 -34.95 -3.53 12.68
C GLU A 686 -33.98 -4.25 13.63
N VAL A 687 -33.54 -3.58 14.70
CA VAL A 687 -33.03 -4.26 15.90
C VAL A 687 -33.74 -3.77 17.17
N ALA A 688 -34.81 -2.98 17.05
CA ALA A 688 -35.72 -2.67 18.15
C ALA A 688 -36.87 -3.69 18.19
N GLY A 689 -36.50 -4.96 18.29
CA GLY A 689 -37.38 -5.87 19.00
C GLY A 689 -37.51 -5.32 20.42
N GLN A 690 -38.72 -5.05 20.88
CA GLN A 690 -39.06 -5.07 22.30
C GLN A 690 -38.78 -6.46 22.88
N LYS A 691 -37.50 -6.84 22.93
CA LYS A 691 -36.98 -7.89 23.77
C LYS A 691 -36.28 -7.17 24.90
N GLN A 692 -36.74 -7.45 26.11
CA GLN A 692 -35.91 -7.37 27.30
C GLN A 692 -34.46 -7.69 26.93
N ILE A 693 -33.55 -6.79 27.33
CA ILE A 693 -32.09 -6.91 27.38
C ILE A 693 -31.64 -8.27 26.84
N GLN A 694 -31.30 -8.31 25.56
CA GLN A 694 -30.82 -9.52 24.91
C GLN A 694 -29.64 -10.07 25.74
N GLU A 695 -29.73 -11.33 26.17
CA GLU A 695 -28.65 -12.02 26.86
C GLU A 695 -27.33 -11.74 26.15
N ASP A 696 -26.32 -11.39 26.93
CA ASP A 696 -24.97 -11.18 26.45
C ASP A 696 -24.42 -12.49 25.87
N LYS A 697 -24.52 -12.60 24.54
CA LYS A 697 -24.12 -13.78 23.77
C LYS A 697 -22.62 -14.04 23.83
N TYR A 698 -21.82 -13.08 24.30
CA TYR A 698 -20.37 -13.14 24.28
C TYR A 698 -19.74 -13.51 25.63
N LYS A 699 -20.41 -13.19 26.75
CA LYS A 699 -19.91 -13.42 28.12
C LYS A 699 -19.39 -14.84 28.36
N ALA A 700 -20.14 -15.86 27.93
CA ALA A 700 -19.77 -17.26 28.15
C ALA A 700 -18.48 -17.63 27.41
N THR A 701 -18.35 -17.19 26.15
CA THR A 701 -17.17 -17.42 25.32
C THR A 701 -15.95 -16.73 25.90
N LEU A 702 -16.07 -15.44 26.25
CA LEU A 702 -14.98 -14.66 26.83
C LEU A 702 -14.48 -15.27 28.16
N ASN A 703 -15.40 -15.67 29.04
CA ASN A 703 -15.05 -16.33 30.30
C ASN A 703 -14.35 -17.69 30.08
N SER A 704 -14.68 -18.40 29.01
CA SER A 704 -13.98 -19.65 28.65
C SER A 704 -12.54 -19.41 28.18
N GLU A 705 -12.30 -18.33 27.42
CA GLU A 705 -10.97 -17.95 26.95
C GLU A 705 -10.07 -17.42 28.08
N LEU A 706 -10.62 -16.60 28.98
CA LEU A 706 -9.92 -16.13 30.17
C LEU A 706 -9.47 -17.29 31.06
N LYS A 707 -10.36 -18.28 31.28
CA LYS A 707 -10.04 -19.50 32.05
C LYS A 707 -8.95 -20.34 31.37
N LYS A 708 -9.00 -20.49 30.05
CA LYS A 708 -8.00 -21.25 29.28
C LYS A 708 -6.59 -20.68 29.44
N HIS A 709 -6.47 -19.38 29.69
CA HIS A 709 -5.19 -18.69 29.84
C HIS A 709 -4.85 -18.30 31.29
N ASN A 710 -5.53 -18.90 32.29
CA ASN A 710 -5.30 -18.65 33.73
C ASN A 710 -5.32 -17.17 34.11
N ILE A 711 -6.20 -16.38 33.49
CA ILE A 711 -6.41 -14.97 33.84
C ILE A 711 -7.52 -14.94 34.89
N GLU A 712 -7.18 -14.68 36.15
CA GLU A 712 -8.13 -14.69 37.27
C GLU A 712 -9.17 -13.55 37.19
N ASP A 713 -10.44 -13.91 37.40
CA ASP A 713 -11.54 -12.98 37.65
C ASP A 713 -11.47 -12.44 39.08
N LYS A 714 -10.81 -11.30 39.30
CA LYS A 714 -10.89 -10.58 40.59
C LYS A 714 -12.23 -9.87 40.83
N SER A 715 -13.21 -9.98 39.93
CA SER A 715 -14.50 -9.29 40.03
C SER A 715 -15.62 -10.09 40.69
N SER A 716 -15.41 -11.36 41.05
CA SER A 716 -16.45 -12.22 41.66
C SER A 716 -16.31 -12.47 43.16
N SER A 717 -15.26 -11.98 43.83
CA SER A 717 -15.00 -12.29 45.25
C SER A 717 -15.61 -11.32 46.27
N ASN A 718 -16.33 -10.25 45.87
CA ASN A 718 -16.79 -9.21 46.80
C ASN A 718 -18.31 -9.13 47.00
N HIS A 719 -19.08 -10.17 46.65
CA HIS A 719 -20.55 -10.14 46.82
C HIS A 719 -21.19 -11.36 47.48
N SER A 720 -20.43 -12.20 48.21
CA SER A 720 -21.03 -13.33 48.94
C SER A 720 -20.51 -13.60 50.35
N GLU A 721 -19.91 -12.61 51.02
CA GLU A 721 -19.52 -12.71 52.44
C GLU A 721 -19.91 -11.44 53.20
N ASP A 722 -21.22 -11.21 53.35
CA ASP A 722 -21.74 -10.24 54.34
C ASP A 722 -23.22 -10.53 54.65
N SER A 723 -23.51 -11.76 55.09
CA SER A 723 -24.75 -12.06 55.81
C SER A 723 -24.63 -13.41 56.51
N ASN A 724 -23.86 -13.48 57.60
CA ASN A 724 -24.06 -14.37 58.74
C ASN A 724 -22.86 -14.23 59.67
N ASP A 725 -22.87 -13.21 60.53
CA ASP A 725 -22.28 -13.33 61.87
C ASP A 725 -22.74 -12.15 62.74
N THR A 726 -23.92 -12.33 63.33
CA THR A 726 -24.31 -11.62 64.55
C THR A 726 -25.04 -12.61 65.44
N LYS A 727 -24.26 -13.33 66.26
CA LYS A 727 -24.63 -13.68 67.64
C LYS A 727 -23.47 -14.40 68.35
N ASN A 728 -23.24 -13.94 69.58
CA ASN A 728 -22.41 -14.50 70.66
C ASN A 728 -20.93 -14.12 70.67
N SER A 729 -20.60 -13.11 71.47
CA SER A 729 -19.85 -13.32 72.72
C SER A 729 -19.63 -11.99 73.43
N ASP A 730 -20.57 -11.64 74.33
CA ASP A 730 -20.20 -10.97 75.56
C ASP A 730 -19.67 -12.08 76.49
N GLU A 731 -18.41 -12.01 76.92
CA GLU A 731 -17.97 -12.32 78.29
C GLU A 731 -16.44 -12.21 78.43
N ASP A 732 -16.06 -11.49 79.48
CA ASP A 732 -14.81 -11.53 80.24
C ASP A 732 -13.51 -10.95 79.68
N SER A 733 -13.36 -9.65 79.91
CA SER A 733 -12.11 -9.04 80.35
C SER A 733 -11.93 -9.20 81.86
N ASN A 734 -10.90 -9.93 82.32
CA ASN A 734 -10.14 -9.55 83.52
C ASN A 734 -8.84 -10.36 83.74
N LYS A 735 -7.79 -9.60 84.07
CA LYS A 735 -6.56 -9.92 84.84
C LYS A 735 -5.39 -10.58 84.09
N GLU A 736 -4.31 -9.81 83.91
CA GLU A 736 -3.05 -9.80 84.72
C GLU A 736 -2.16 -10.99 84.31
N ASP A 737 -0.89 -10.89 83.97
CA ASP A 737 0.20 -10.07 84.51
C ASP A 737 1.47 -10.26 83.65
N ASN A 738 2.39 -9.29 83.73
CA ASN A 738 3.86 -9.38 83.63
C ASN A 738 4.53 -10.18 82.50
N GLN A 739 5.21 -9.49 81.56
CA GLN A 739 6.62 -9.08 81.65
C GLN A 739 7.06 -8.29 80.41
#